data_AF-A0AAE5QBR8-F1
#
_entry.id   AF-A0AAE5QBR8-F1
#
_cell.length_a   1.000
_cell.length_b   1.000
_cell.length_c   1.000
_cell.angle_alpha   90.00
_cell.angle_beta   90.00
_cell.angle_gamma   90.00
#
_symmetry.space_group_name_H-M   'P 1'
#
loop_
_entity.id
_entity.type
_entity.pdbx_description
1 polymer ?
#
loop_
_entity_poly.entity_id
_entity_poly.type
_entity_poly.pdbx_seq_one_letter_code
_entity_poly.pdbx_strand_id
1 'polypeptide(L)'
;MKYIFNQVYIIWAFCVLVSCTAMAQKFNTHEVKRGETLESISKLYGVSTESILQYNKEIKTGQDLRPNTILVVPSAKIATKPANTPTKNSTEIAQDAENSREPIGYTEHRVKKRETIFGITQMYNITEDELKKYNPVLYASPLQKKMDLRIPKYAAPKVEDVGMNDEDFEKYIVAAKETRWSIAHKYGITIDSMLVLNPGLSKSDNYLSEGYELVMPKIAGSTVKNQVTQLYTSYTVPAKMNFYRLEKEFGVKSDEIVRLNPEITERGGLKEGMVIRIPEQKVETGDINTDNYIFYEVKPKQNEFRLTRKFDMTWAELTQLNPDLKDGLKAGMVLKLPKDKVGDFEVKNALVLDKVNLLDSINVAVKPKVLFMLPFRLDKVNLADKESAEKTIDSRRDMTVSLGLYSGALVAIDSLKSLGVSIDVKTVDNQLDLGKTKQLLQAEQLGGYSAVFGPLDNPSLKETAVQASRYNVPVLAPVTAKSDLSLENVFYSYTDEEVLWKHMLDYVENNHTDETLLIIADEDNKKEKDAIIERFPSAKVVVVKEEEKNIGINRDKLQTLLSDQVPNWVFVESDNYKLISSIVSILNSFNNTAFDPLVGKDKVSVRMFTTDMNSAFENDVISNTHLSNLKFTYPSVNKEVANSSFVDRYRKRFGDDPNKYAVRGFDLTYDLLLKLAYKNNLLEASRFIGETEYNGNKFNYQRKGVAGYYNQSSYIMMMDDLRIKTIE
;
A
#
# COMPACT_ATOMS: atom_id res chain seq x y z
N MET A 1 47.32 42.36 -20.91
CA MET A 1 47.55 40.98 -21.43
C MET A 1 46.80 39.87 -20.70
N LYS A 2 46.54 39.92 -19.38
CA LYS A 2 45.78 38.84 -18.70
C LYS A 2 44.26 38.81 -18.98
N TYR A 3 43.63 39.92 -19.35
CA TYR A 3 42.18 39.97 -19.61
C TYR A 3 41.77 39.45 -21.00
N ILE A 4 42.67 39.50 -21.98
CA ILE A 4 42.41 39.01 -23.35
C ILE A 4 42.48 37.48 -23.41
N PHE A 5 43.31 36.86 -22.56
CA PHE A 5 43.47 35.40 -22.53
C PHE A 5 42.24 34.66 -21.99
N ASN A 6 41.47 35.25 -21.06
CA ASN A 6 40.28 34.59 -20.52
C ASN A 6 39.06 34.64 -21.47
N GLN A 7 38.98 35.62 -22.37
CA GLN A 7 37.88 35.66 -23.36
C GLN A 7 38.12 34.69 -24.54
N VAL A 8 39.38 34.42 -24.89
CA VAL A 8 39.72 33.44 -25.93
C VAL A 8 39.35 32.01 -25.51
N TYR A 9 39.52 31.66 -24.22
CA TYR A 9 39.13 30.33 -23.71
C TYR A 9 37.61 30.11 -23.69
N ILE A 10 36.81 31.15 -23.43
CA ILE A 10 35.35 31.03 -23.41
C ILE A 10 34.79 30.91 -24.84
N ILE A 11 35.37 31.61 -25.81
CA ILE A 11 35.00 31.48 -27.23
C ILE A 11 35.44 30.12 -27.80
N TRP A 12 36.60 29.60 -27.38
CA TRP A 12 37.06 28.26 -27.80
C TRP A 12 36.22 27.14 -27.16
N ALA A 13 35.82 27.28 -25.89
CA ALA A 13 34.90 26.34 -25.24
C ALA A 13 33.49 26.36 -25.87
N PHE A 14 33.03 27.51 -26.38
CA PHE A 14 31.75 27.61 -27.08
C PHE A 14 31.81 27.05 -28.51
N CYS A 15 32.96 27.12 -29.19
CA CYS A 15 33.16 26.51 -30.52
C CYS A 15 33.34 24.99 -30.48
N VAL A 16 33.83 24.42 -29.38
CA VAL A 16 33.96 22.94 -29.23
C VAL A 16 32.61 22.28 -28.92
N LEU A 17 31.58 23.04 -28.52
CA LEU A 17 30.22 22.53 -28.37
C LEU A 17 29.46 22.33 -29.70
N VAL A 18 30.07 22.63 -30.86
CA VAL A 18 29.37 22.56 -32.17
C VAL A 18 29.97 21.55 -33.17
N SER A 19 30.99 20.77 -32.82
CA SER A 19 31.64 19.90 -33.82
C SER A 19 32.15 18.56 -33.28
N CYS A 20 31.23 17.62 -33.10
CA CYS A 20 31.51 16.22 -33.38
C CYS A 20 30.31 15.59 -34.11
N THR A 21 30.46 15.43 -35.41
CA THR A 21 29.51 14.77 -36.30
C THR A 21 29.60 13.26 -36.09
N ALA A 22 28.56 12.66 -35.50
CA ALA A 22 28.39 11.22 -35.52
C ALA A 22 28.14 10.76 -36.97
N MET A 23 28.98 9.87 -37.49
CA MET A 23 28.76 9.21 -38.76
C MET A 23 27.64 8.17 -38.56
N ALA A 24 26.40 8.63 -38.70
CA ALA A 24 25.21 7.81 -38.54
C ALA A 24 25.12 6.75 -39.65
N GLN A 25 24.91 5.51 -39.23
CA GLN A 25 24.52 4.40 -40.11
C GLN A 25 23.13 4.71 -40.65
N LYS A 26 23.03 5.05 -41.95
CA LYS A 26 21.79 5.57 -42.54
C LYS A 26 20.77 4.44 -42.78
N PHE A 27 19.75 4.40 -41.93
CA PHE A 27 18.46 3.78 -42.21
C PHE A 27 17.55 4.82 -42.88
N ASN A 28 16.78 4.41 -43.87
CA ASN A 28 15.72 5.25 -44.44
C ASN A 28 14.39 4.88 -43.78
N THR A 29 13.53 5.85 -43.49
CA THR A 29 12.15 5.58 -43.10
C THR A 29 11.23 5.73 -44.30
N HIS A 30 10.24 4.85 -44.44
CA HIS A 30 9.24 4.90 -45.50
C HIS A 30 7.84 4.79 -44.90
N GLU A 31 7.04 5.83 -45.07
CA GLU A 31 5.63 5.82 -44.70
C GLU A 31 4.82 5.11 -45.80
N VAL A 32 4.18 4.00 -45.45
CA VAL A 32 3.39 3.17 -46.36
C VAL A 32 2.17 3.94 -46.86
N LYS A 33 2.07 4.14 -48.17
CA LYS A 33 0.90 4.74 -48.81
C LYS A 33 -0.17 3.69 -49.13
N ARG A 34 -1.40 4.17 -49.32
CA ARG A 34 -2.55 3.29 -49.60
C ARG A 34 -2.33 2.49 -50.90
N GLY A 35 -2.19 1.17 -50.75
CA GLY A 35 -1.96 0.22 -51.86
C GLY A 35 -0.50 -0.24 -52.01
N GLU A 36 0.44 0.26 -51.21
CA GLU A 36 1.82 -0.22 -51.19
C GLU A 36 1.96 -1.52 -50.38
N THR A 37 2.75 -2.45 -50.91
CA THR A 37 3.06 -3.77 -50.33
C THR A 37 4.52 -3.85 -49.90
N LEU A 38 4.85 -4.74 -48.98
CA LEU A 38 6.22 -4.93 -48.50
C LEU A 38 7.17 -5.29 -49.66
N GLU A 39 6.71 -6.07 -50.64
CA GLU A 39 7.45 -6.38 -51.87
C GLU A 39 7.69 -5.14 -52.76
N SER A 40 6.70 -4.26 -52.89
CA SER A 40 6.86 -3.01 -53.67
C SER A 40 7.85 -2.03 -53.03
N ILE A 41 7.85 -1.95 -51.69
CA ILE A 41 8.75 -1.08 -50.91
C ILE A 41 10.17 -1.67 -50.89
N SER A 42 10.30 -2.98 -50.70
CA SER A 42 11.57 -3.70 -50.86
C SER A 42 12.24 -3.42 -52.21
N LYS A 43 11.48 -3.47 -53.31
CA LYS A 43 11.98 -3.12 -54.65
C LYS A 43 12.33 -1.64 -54.78
N LEU A 44 11.53 -0.74 -54.20
CA LEU A 44 11.76 0.70 -54.26
C LEU A 44 13.11 1.10 -53.62
N TYR A 45 13.51 0.44 -52.54
CA TYR A 45 14.75 0.72 -51.81
C TYR A 45 15.90 -0.25 -52.11
N GLY A 46 15.69 -1.24 -52.97
CA GLY A 46 16.73 -2.19 -53.39
C GLY A 46 17.25 -3.10 -52.28
N VAL A 47 16.42 -3.45 -51.28
CA VAL A 47 16.74 -4.37 -50.17
C VAL A 47 15.72 -5.49 -50.10
N SER A 48 16.04 -6.63 -49.47
CA SER A 48 15.10 -7.74 -49.37
C SER A 48 13.97 -7.45 -48.37
N THR A 49 12.81 -8.07 -48.59
CA THR A 49 11.66 -8.03 -47.69
C THR A 49 12.04 -8.51 -46.28
N GLU A 50 12.89 -9.54 -46.17
CA GLU A 50 13.37 -10.07 -44.91
C GLU A 50 14.28 -9.06 -44.18
N SER A 51 15.12 -8.33 -44.91
CA SER A 51 15.93 -7.26 -44.33
C SER A 51 15.06 -6.12 -43.80
N ILE A 52 13.94 -5.80 -44.44
CA ILE A 52 12.98 -4.83 -43.90
C ILE A 52 12.31 -5.40 -42.64
N LEU A 53 11.82 -6.64 -42.66
CA LEU A 53 11.15 -7.25 -41.49
C LEU A 53 12.08 -7.43 -40.28
N GLN A 54 13.38 -7.63 -40.50
CA GLN A 54 14.36 -7.75 -39.41
C GLN A 54 14.40 -6.50 -38.51
N TYR A 55 14.18 -5.32 -39.11
CA TYR A 55 14.18 -4.04 -38.41
C TYR A 55 12.75 -3.53 -38.10
N ASN A 56 11.71 -4.27 -38.46
CA ASN A 56 10.30 -3.95 -38.20
C ASN A 56 9.58 -5.22 -37.72
N LYS A 57 10.03 -5.75 -36.56
CA LYS A 57 9.64 -7.08 -36.03
C LYS A 57 8.16 -7.19 -35.64
N GLU A 58 7.48 -6.06 -35.54
CA GLU A 58 6.04 -5.91 -35.33
C GLU A 58 5.21 -6.31 -36.56
N ILE A 59 5.83 -6.41 -37.74
CA ILE A 59 5.19 -6.85 -38.99
C ILE A 59 5.57 -8.30 -39.25
N LYS A 60 4.58 -9.18 -39.36
CA LYS A 60 4.81 -10.61 -39.65
C LYS A 60 4.94 -10.84 -41.15
N THR A 61 5.75 -11.82 -41.54
CA THR A 61 5.91 -12.22 -42.95
C THR A 61 4.56 -12.57 -43.58
N GLY A 62 4.19 -11.88 -44.66
CA GLY A 62 2.92 -12.08 -45.38
C GLY A 62 1.72 -11.28 -44.84
N GLN A 63 1.92 -10.40 -43.87
CA GLN A 63 0.88 -9.50 -43.36
C GLN A 63 0.73 -8.26 -44.26
N ASP A 64 -0.51 -7.92 -44.66
CA ASP A 64 -0.80 -6.71 -45.44
C ASP A 64 -0.41 -5.44 -44.67
N LEU A 65 0.27 -4.52 -45.35
CA LEU A 65 0.71 -3.25 -44.75
C LEU A 65 -0.46 -2.26 -44.67
N ARG A 66 -0.63 -1.64 -43.50
CA ARG A 66 -1.64 -0.60 -43.29
C ARG A 66 -1.10 0.75 -43.75
N PRO A 67 -1.90 1.59 -44.44
CA PRO A 67 -1.48 2.94 -44.81
C PRO A 67 -1.08 3.76 -43.56
N ASN A 68 -0.08 4.63 -43.71
CA ASN A 68 0.55 5.46 -42.68
C ASN A 68 1.39 4.68 -41.63
N THR A 69 1.69 3.40 -41.88
CA THR A 69 2.71 2.66 -41.11
C THR A 69 4.10 3.13 -41.55
N ILE A 70 5.01 3.41 -40.62
CA ILE A 70 6.38 3.85 -40.95
C ILE A 70 7.33 2.66 -40.85
N LEU A 71 7.99 2.31 -41.96
CA LEU A 71 8.96 1.22 -42.04
C LEU A 71 10.39 1.74 -41.98
N VAL A 72 11.24 1.09 -41.17
CA VAL A 72 12.68 1.28 -41.16
C VAL A 72 13.33 0.40 -42.22
N VAL A 73 13.84 1.00 -43.28
CA VAL A 73 14.41 0.33 -44.45
C VAL A 73 15.93 0.50 -44.47
N PRO A 74 16.72 -0.59 -44.38
CA PRO A 74 18.18 -0.51 -44.41
C PRO A 74 18.69 -0.14 -45.82
N SER A 75 19.88 0.46 -45.91
CA SER A 75 20.51 0.81 -47.19
C SER A 75 21.11 -0.44 -47.88
N ALA A 76 21.00 -0.54 -49.21
CA ALA A 76 21.26 -1.72 -50.06
C ALA A 76 22.62 -2.47 -49.96
N LYS A 77 23.55 -2.09 -49.07
CA LYS A 77 24.91 -2.68 -48.99
C LYS A 77 25.08 -3.85 -48.00
N ILE A 78 24.03 -4.35 -47.33
CA ILE A 78 24.19 -5.27 -46.17
C ILE A 78 23.54 -6.68 -46.34
N ALA A 79 22.88 -7.02 -47.46
CA ALA A 79 22.18 -8.31 -47.56
C ALA A 79 22.96 -9.41 -48.30
N THR A 80 23.34 -10.50 -47.60
CA THR A 80 23.54 -11.92 -48.04
C THR A 80 24.21 -12.67 -46.86
N LYS A 81 23.90 -13.89 -46.40
CA LYS A 81 23.09 -15.08 -46.78
C LYS A 81 23.04 -16.04 -45.51
N PRO A 82 22.41 -17.24 -45.48
CA PRO A 82 21.30 -17.55 -44.55
C PRO A 82 21.38 -18.87 -43.73
N ALA A 83 20.40 -18.99 -42.80
CA ALA A 83 19.59 -20.14 -42.32
C ALA A 83 20.12 -21.59 -42.19
N ASN A 84 19.72 -22.26 -41.10
CA ASN A 84 19.16 -23.63 -41.13
C ASN A 84 18.34 -23.97 -39.86
N THR A 85 17.17 -24.58 -40.07
CA THR A 85 16.29 -25.28 -39.09
C THR A 85 16.02 -26.68 -39.64
N PRO A 86 15.73 -27.69 -38.81
CA PRO A 86 14.38 -28.32 -38.84
C PRO A 86 13.94 -28.85 -37.46
N THR A 87 12.70 -29.30 -37.13
CA THR A 87 11.30 -29.10 -37.57
C THR A 87 10.42 -29.83 -36.52
N LYS A 88 9.16 -29.40 -36.44
CA LYS A 88 7.96 -29.77 -35.64
C LYS A 88 7.58 -31.26 -35.48
N ASN A 89 6.75 -31.55 -34.47
CA ASN A 89 5.36 -32.14 -34.50
C ASN A 89 4.98 -32.62 -33.07
N SER A 90 3.92 -32.18 -32.35
CA SER A 90 2.44 -32.19 -32.50
C SER A 90 1.71 -33.38 -31.82
N THR A 91 1.06 -33.07 -30.67
CA THR A 91 -0.30 -33.45 -30.14
C THR A 91 -0.79 -34.89 -29.82
N GLU A 92 -1.44 -34.98 -28.64
CA GLU A 92 -2.60 -35.81 -28.14
C GLU A 92 -2.41 -37.26 -27.62
N ILE A 93 -2.82 -37.54 -26.35
CA ILE A 93 -4.04 -38.27 -25.86
C ILE A 93 -3.93 -38.52 -24.32
N ALA A 94 -5.09 -38.61 -23.65
CA ALA A 94 -5.43 -38.61 -22.22
C ALA A 94 -5.04 -39.82 -21.32
N GLN A 95 -5.28 -39.63 -19.99
CA GLN A 95 -5.77 -40.55 -18.94
C GLN A 95 -4.93 -40.73 -17.64
N ASP A 96 -5.69 -40.81 -16.55
CA ASP A 96 -5.35 -41.00 -15.14
C ASP A 96 -4.36 -42.13 -14.83
N ALA A 97 -3.49 -41.92 -13.85
CA ALA A 97 -2.86 -42.98 -13.07
C ALA A 97 -2.49 -42.50 -11.65
N GLU A 98 -3.05 -43.22 -10.66
CA GLU A 98 -2.68 -43.20 -9.25
C GLU A 98 -1.18 -43.52 -9.05
N ASN A 99 -0.50 -42.77 -8.17
CA ASN A 99 0.75 -43.22 -7.57
C ASN A 99 0.46 -43.75 -6.16
N SER A 100 0.19 -45.05 -6.04
CA SER A 100 0.15 -45.74 -4.74
C SER A 100 1.51 -46.38 -4.44
N ARG A 101 2.20 -45.93 -3.39
CA ARG A 101 3.44 -46.56 -2.89
C ARG A 101 3.10 -47.74 -1.97
N GLU A 102 3.84 -48.85 -2.07
CA GLU A 102 3.67 -50.02 -1.21
C GLU A 102 4.46 -49.90 0.12
N PRO A 103 3.91 -50.29 1.27
CA PRO A 103 4.57 -50.14 2.56
C PRO A 103 5.64 -51.22 2.79
N ILE A 104 6.80 -50.80 3.32
CA ILE A 104 7.91 -51.68 3.71
C ILE A 104 7.70 -52.36 5.07
N GLY A 105 6.61 -52.07 5.78
CA GLY A 105 6.23 -52.69 7.05
C GLY A 105 5.04 -52.00 7.70
N TYR A 106 4.64 -52.43 8.90
CA TYR A 106 3.55 -51.81 9.66
C TYR A 106 3.93 -51.54 11.12
N THR A 107 3.25 -50.59 11.75
CA THR A 107 3.34 -50.30 13.19
C THR A 107 1.95 -50.22 13.79
N GLU A 108 1.76 -50.82 14.96
CA GLU A 108 0.50 -50.68 15.69
C GLU A 108 0.49 -49.38 16.50
N HIS A 109 -0.58 -48.60 16.39
CA HIS A 109 -0.81 -47.37 17.14
C HIS A 109 -2.13 -47.44 17.90
N ARG A 110 -2.07 -47.44 19.23
CA ARG A 110 -3.27 -47.42 20.08
C ARG A 110 -3.74 -45.99 20.36
N VAL A 111 -4.92 -45.66 19.85
CA VAL A 111 -5.50 -44.31 19.91
C VAL A 111 -5.72 -43.85 21.35
N LYS A 112 -5.12 -42.71 21.70
CA LYS A 112 -5.23 -42.02 22.98
C LYS A 112 -6.45 -41.07 23.01
N LYS A 113 -6.73 -40.54 24.20
CA LYS A 113 -7.85 -39.59 24.39
C LYS A 113 -7.54 -38.30 23.62
N ARG A 114 -8.46 -37.85 22.77
CA ARG A 114 -8.39 -36.64 21.91
C ARG A 114 -7.43 -36.70 20.72
N GLU A 115 -6.94 -37.87 20.33
CA GLU A 115 -6.25 -38.00 19.03
C GLU A 115 -7.25 -37.96 17.88
N THR A 116 -6.83 -37.38 16.75
CA THR A 116 -7.62 -37.27 15.52
C THR A 116 -6.91 -38.00 14.39
N ILE A 117 -7.65 -38.42 13.36
CA ILE A 117 -7.08 -39.05 12.16
C ILE A 117 -5.97 -38.17 11.58
N PHE A 118 -6.20 -36.87 11.46
CA PHE A 118 -5.21 -35.88 11.02
C PHE A 118 -3.96 -35.84 11.91
N GLY A 119 -4.12 -35.88 13.24
CA GLY A 119 -2.97 -35.89 14.15
C GLY A 119 -2.11 -37.15 14.01
N ILE A 120 -2.75 -38.30 13.77
CA ILE A 120 -2.07 -39.59 13.59
C ILE A 120 -1.39 -39.66 12.22
N THR A 121 -2.03 -39.20 11.14
CA THR A 121 -1.43 -39.19 9.80
C THR A 121 -0.19 -38.29 9.73
N GLN A 122 -0.22 -37.14 10.39
CA GLN A 122 0.95 -36.26 10.54
C GLN A 122 2.07 -36.90 11.39
N MET A 123 1.72 -37.58 12.48
CA MET A 123 2.70 -38.25 13.35
C MET A 123 3.52 -39.31 12.60
N TYR A 124 2.90 -40.01 11.65
CA TYR A 124 3.53 -41.11 10.91
C TYR A 124 3.89 -40.79 9.46
N ASN A 125 3.67 -39.55 9.00
CA ASN A 125 3.95 -39.10 7.64
C ASN A 125 3.30 -39.96 6.54
N ILE A 126 2.01 -40.21 6.71
CA ILE A 126 1.15 -40.97 5.77
C ILE A 126 -0.10 -40.17 5.43
N THR A 127 -0.79 -40.50 4.35
CA THR A 127 -2.07 -39.84 4.01
C THR A 127 -3.23 -40.48 4.77
N GLU A 128 -4.36 -39.76 4.84
CA GLU A 128 -5.60 -40.31 5.42
C GLU A 128 -6.12 -41.52 4.64
N ASP A 129 -5.99 -41.50 3.32
CA ASP A 129 -6.37 -42.63 2.46
C ASP A 129 -5.44 -43.82 2.67
N GLU A 130 -4.13 -43.59 2.83
CA GLU A 130 -3.15 -44.64 3.19
C GLU A 130 -3.49 -45.23 4.57
N LEU A 131 -3.89 -44.42 5.55
CA LEU A 131 -4.29 -44.90 6.87
C LEU A 131 -5.59 -45.72 6.81
N LYS A 132 -6.61 -45.23 6.11
CA LYS A 132 -7.91 -45.92 5.99
C LYS A 132 -7.84 -47.20 5.17
N LYS A 133 -6.98 -47.24 4.14
CA LYS A 133 -6.73 -48.44 3.31
C LYS A 133 -6.33 -49.66 4.14
N TYR A 134 -5.52 -49.46 5.19
CA TYR A 134 -5.08 -50.54 6.08
C TYR A 134 -5.86 -50.63 7.40
N ASN A 135 -6.87 -49.76 7.59
CA ASN A 135 -7.77 -49.76 8.74
C ASN A 135 -9.23 -49.57 8.28
N PRO A 136 -9.84 -50.56 7.58
CA PRO A 136 -11.13 -50.36 6.92
C PRO A 136 -12.28 -49.99 7.86
N VAL A 137 -12.16 -50.32 9.15
CA VAL A 137 -13.12 -49.91 10.20
C VAL A 137 -13.32 -48.39 10.24
N LEU A 138 -12.32 -47.60 9.83
CA LEU A 138 -12.39 -46.14 9.78
C LEU A 138 -13.30 -45.60 8.66
N TYR A 139 -13.75 -46.44 7.71
CA TYR A 139 -14.80 -46.06 6.75
C TYR A 139 -16.20 -46.18 7.33
N ALA A 140 -16.40 -47.11 8.27
CA ALA A 140 -17.72 -47.41 8.84
C ALA A 140 -17.94 -46.77 10.22
N SER A 141 -16.88 -46.32 10.90
CA SER A 141 -16.98 -45.70 12.23
C SER A 141 -15.90 -44.65 12.45
N PRO A 142 -16.21 -43.54 13.16
CA PRO A 142 -15.22 -42.53 13.50
C PRO A 142 -14.17 -43.11 14.46
N LEU A 143 -12.98 -42.51 14.45
CA LEU A 143 -11.86 -42.91 15.30
C LEU A 143 -12.24 -42.92 16.80
N GLN A 144 -12.08 -44.07 17.47
CA GLN A 144 -12.43 -44.21 18.89
C GLN A 144 -11.20 -44.42 19.78
N LYS A 145 -11.29 -43.92 21.03
CA LYS A 145 -10.25 -44.14 22.05
C LYS A 145 -10.02 -45.64 22.26
N LYS A 146 -8.76 -46.04 22.41
CA LYS A 146 -8.28 -47.43 22.58
C LYS A 146 -8.41 -48.32 21.34
N MET A 147 -8.79 -47.78 20.18
CA MET A 147 -8.71 -48.47 18.90
C MET A 147 -7.25 -48.69 18.55
N ASP A 148 -6.90 -49.90 18.09
CA ASP A 148 -5.56 -50.24 17.62
C ASP A 148 -5.54 -50.06 16.10
N LEU A 149 -4.67 -49.18 15.60
CA LEU A 149 -4.53 -48.86 14.19
C LEU A 149 -3.24 -49.42 13.61
N ARG A 150 -3.35 -50.08 12.46
CA ARG A 150 -2.25 -50.59 11.67
C ARG A 150 -1.72 -49.50 10.73
N ILE A 151 -0.60 -48.89 11.10
CA ILE A 151 0.02 -47.78 10.38
C ILE A 151 1.05 -48.31 9.36
N PRO A 152 0.90 -48.05 8.04
CA PRO A 152 1.91 -48.41 7.05
C PRO A 152 3.22 -47.60 7.24
N LYS A 153 4.36 -48.28 7.17
CA LYS A 153 5.69 -47.68 7.14
C LYS A 153 6.18 -47.64 5.70
N TYR A 154 6.62 -46.47 5.25
CA TYR A 154 7.29 -46.29 3.96
C TYR A 154 8.76 -45.96 4.20
N ALA A 155 9.64 -46.34 3.27
CA ALA A 155 11.03 -45.93 3.32
C ALA A 155 11.07 -44.40 3.27
N ALA A 156 11.58 -43.76 4.33
CA ALA A 156 11.83 -42.33 4.29
C ALA A 156 12.88 -42.04 3.20
N PRO A 157 12.71 -40.98 2.39
CA PRO A 157 13.76 -40.58 1.47
C PRO A 157 15.04 -40.29 2.29
N LYS A 158 16.17 -40.83 1.84
CA LYS A 158 17.48 -40.46 2.37
C LYS A 158 17.60 -38.94 2.26
N VAL A 159 17.87 -38.28 3.38
CA VAL A 159 18.30 -36.89 3.36
C VAL A 159 19.67 -36.89 2.72
N GLU A 160 19.71 -36.57 1.42
CA GLU A 160 20.92 -36.08 0.79
C GLU A 160 21.07 -34.61 1.20
N ASP A 161 22.31 -34.23 1.55
CA ASP A 161 22.72 -32.87 1.87
C ASP A 161 22.15 -31.89 0.84
N VAL A 162 21.23 -31.02 1.28
CA VAL A 162 20.89 -29.82 0.54
C VAL A 162 22.06 -28.86 0.75
N GLY A 163 23.02 -28.90 -0.16
CA GLY A 163 24.07 -27.89 -0.24
C GLY A 163 23.42 -26.51 -0.25
N MET A 164 23.76 -25.68 0.73
CA MET A 164 23.49 -24.25 0.66
C MET A 164 24.17 -23.72 -0.60
N ASN A 165 23.42 -22.99 -1.42
CA ASN A 165 24.03 -22.26 -2.52
C ASN A 165 24.78 -21.08 -1.90
N ASP A 166 26.11 -21.18 -1.79
CA ASP A 166 26.99 -20.12 -1.22
C ASP A 166 26.85 -18.78 -1.97
N GLU A 167 26.16 -18.77 -3.11
CA GLU A 167 25.89 -17.59 -3.91
C GLU A 167 24.87 -16.61 -3.30
N ASP A 168 23.96 -17.08 -2.43
CA ASP A 168 22.87 -16.26 -1.85
C ASP A 168 23.22 -15.61 -0.51
N PHE A 169 24.36 -15.99 0.08
CA PHE A 169 24.81 -15.54 1.39
C PHE A 169 26.22 -14.94 1.33
N GLU A 170 26.54 -14.08 2.28
CA GLU A 170 27.86 -13.51 2.49
C GLU A 170 28.24 -13.51 3.97
N LYS A 171 29.55 -13.41 4.22
CA LYS A 171 30.11 -13.34 5.56
C LYS A 171 30.24 -11.88 5.98
N TYR A 172 29.63 -11.54 7.10
CA TYR A 172 29.67 -10.21 7.70
C TYR A 172 30.48 -10.21 9.00
N ILE A 173 31.47 -9.34 9.10
CA ILE A 173 32.27 -9.16 10.32
C ILE A 173 31.66 -8.01 11.14
N VAL A 174 31.25 -8.31 12.37
CA VAL A 174 30.62 -7.36 13.29
C VAL A 174 31.58 -6.23 13.64
N ALA A 175 31.24 -4.99 13.30
CA ALA A 175 32.04 -3.82 13.65
C ALA A 175 31.78 -3.34 15.10
N ALA A 176 32.69 -2.52 15.62
CA ALA A 176 32.56 -1.92 16.95
C ALA A 176 31.19 -1.23 17.12
N LYS A 177 30.49 -1.58 18.22
CA LYS A 177 29.16 -1.04 18.59
C LYS A 177 27.97 -1.46 17.70
N GLU A 178 28.15 -2.40 16.78
CA GLU A 178 27.02 -2.99 16.05
C GLU A 178 26.26 -4.02 16.90
N THR A 179 24.96 -4.15 16.64
CA THR A 179 24.06 -5.07 17.33
C THR A 179 23.41 -6.03 16.33
N ARG A 180 22.88 -7.16 16.80
CA ARG A 180 22.13 -8.09 15.93
C ARG A 180 21.01 -7.40 15.17
N TRP A 181 20.36 -6.42 15.79
CA TRP A 181 19.32 -5.61 15.16
C TRP A 181 19.88 -4.71 14.05
N SER A 182 20.97 -3.97 14.29
CA SER A 182 21.53 -3.06 13.27
C SER A 182 22.05 -3.84 12.04
N ILE A 183 22.57 -5.05 12.25
CA ILE A 183 23.06 -5.92 11.18
C ILE A 183 21.88 -6.59 10.46
N ALA A 184 20.91 -7.17 11.17
CA ALA A 184 19.73 -7.78 10.53
C ALA A 184 18.95 -6.76 9.69
N HIS A 185 18.80 -5.53 10.21
CA HIS A 185 18.19 -4.41 9.51
C HIS A 185 18.97 -3.98 8.27
N LYS A 186 20.31 -3.88 8.34
CA LYS A 186 21.18 -3.60 7.18
C LYS A 186 20.94 -4.60 6.06
N TYR A 187 20.70 -5.86 6.43
CA TYR A 187 20.50 -6.97 5.50
C TYR A 187 19.04 -7.27 5.12
N GLY A 188 18.09 -6.45 5.58
CA GLY A 188 16.68 -6.61 5.26
C GLY A 188 16.03 -7.90 5.81
N ILE A 189 16.61 -8.51 6.85
CA ILE A 189 16.09 -9.74 7.47
C ILE A 189 15.67 -9.54 8.92
N THR A 190 14.84 -10.46 9.42
CA THR A 190 14.44 -10.50 10.83
C THR A 190 15.56 -11.06 11.72
N ILE A 191 15.53 -10.76 13.02
CA ILE A 191 16.46 -11.35 13.99
C ILE A 191 16.28 -12.87 14.04
N ASP A 192 15.05 -13.38 13.91
CA ASP A 192 14.80 -14.83 13.85
C ASP A 192 15.45 -15.47 12.63
N SER A 193 15.38 -14.82 11.47
CA SER A 193 16.10 -15.26 10.26
C SER A 193 17.62 -15.24 10.48
N MET A 194 18.16 -14.21 11.13
CA MET A 194 19.58 -14.14 11.49
C MET A 194 19.99 -15.28 12.44
N LEU A 195 19.17 -15.63 13.42
CA LEU A 195 19.42 -16.74 14.36
C LEU A 195 19.30 -18.12 13.67
N VAL A 196 18.48 -18.23 12.63
CA VAL A 196 18.40 -19.43 11.79
C VAL A 196 19.65 -19.57 10.90
N LEU A 197 20.14 -18.47 10.33
CA LEU A 197 21.39 -18.44 9.54
C LEU A 197 22.64 -18.62 10.41
N ASN A 198 22.57 -18.21 11.68
CA ASN A 198 23.67 -18.25 12.64
C ASN A 198 23.24 -19.04 13.89
N PRO A 199 23.06 -20.37 13.78
CA PRO A 199 22.53 -21.20 14.87
C PRO A 199 23.43 -21.25 16.11
N GLY A 200 24.68 -20.77 16.01
CA GLY A 200 25.59 -20.60 17.15
C GLY A 200 25.28 -19.40 18.04
N LEU A 201 24.37 -18.51 17.65
CA LEU A 201 23.95 -17.36 18.47
C LEU A 201 22.90 -17.77 19.51
N SER A 202 23.04 -17.23 20.73
CA SER A 202 22.08 -17.45 21.81
C SER A 202 20.71 -16.83 21.48
N LYS A 203 19.62 -17.59 21.66
CA LYS A 203 18.24 -17.08 21.47
C LYS A 203 17.75 -16.20 22.62
N SER A 204 18.41 -16.25 23.78
CA SER A 204 17.99 -15.55 25.00
C SER A 204 18.88 -14.36 25.36
N ASP A 205 20.03 -14.21 24.70
CA ASP A 205 20.97 -13.11 24.91
C ASP A 205 21.25 -12.40 23.58
N ASN A 206 21.16 -11.07 23.58
CA ASN A 206 21.31 -10.20 22.41
C ASN A 206 22.75 -9.70 22.20
N TYR A 207 23.68 -10.07 23.09
CA TYR A 207 25.09 -9.69 22.97
C TYR A 207 25.74 -10.25 21.70
N LEU A 208 26.59 -9.45 21.07
CA LEU A 208 27.35 -9.77 19.87
C LEU A 208 28.74 -9.11 19.98
N SER A 209 29.81 -9.91 19.96
CA SER A 209 31.17 -9.40 20.12
C SER A 209 31.68 -8.77 18.82
N GLU A 210 32.45 -7.68 18.94
CA GLU A 210 33.19 -7.12 17.80
C GLU A 210 34.12 -8.17 17.18
N GLY A 211 34.16 -8.23 15.85
CA GLY A 211 34.93 -9.22 15.10
C GLY A 211 34.26 -10.59 14.95
N TYR A 212 33.06 -10.80 15.51
CA TYR A 212 32.30 -12.03 15.29
C TYR A 212 31.84 -12.13 13.83
N GLU A 213 31.94 -13.31 13.23
CA GLU A 213 31.56 -13.56 11.84
C GLU A 213 30.12 -14.08 11.77
N LEU A 214 29.29 -13.44 10.96
CA LEU A 214 27.90 -13.81 10.71
C LEU A 214 27.68 -14.21 9.25
N VAL A 215 26.89 -15.23 9.02
CA VAL A 215 26.33 -15.58 7.71
C VAL A 215 25.06 -14.76 7.51
N MET A 216 25.06 -13.91 6.49
CA MET A 216 23.98 -12.97 6.17
C MET A 216 23.57 -13.14 4.70
N PRO A 217 22.32 -12.91 4.31
CA PRO A 217 21.92 -12.99 2.90
C PRO A 217 22.50 -11.80 2.13
N LYS A 218 22.80 -11.96 0.84
CA LYS A 218 23.18 -10.80 0.01
C LYS A 218 21.97 -9.88 -0.18
N ILE A 219 22.16 -8.57 0.01
CA ILE A 219 21.08 -7.58 -0.12
C ILE A 219 20.79 -7.36 -1.61
N ALA A 220 19.60 -7.76 -2.07
CA ALA A 220 19.12 -7.42 -3.41
C ALA A 220 18.99 -5.89 -3.55
N GLY A 221 19.80 -5.28 -4.42
CA GLY A 221 19.77 -3.83 -4.69
C GLY A 221 20.78 -2.97 -3.93
N SER A 222 21.70 -3.55 -3.14
CA SER A 222 22.87 -2.81 -2.64
C SER A 222 23.92 -2.63 -3.75
N THR A 223 23.59 -1.82 -4.75
CA THR A 223 24.49 -0.90 -5.48
C THR A 223 23.66 -0.15 -6.52
N VAL A 224 23.01 0.92 -6.11
CA VAL A 224 22.51 1.94 -7.04
C VAL A 224 22.83 3.26 -6.33
N LYS A 225 23.71 4.13 -6.83
CA LYS A 225 23.83 4.61 -8.22
C LYS A 225 25.10 5.51 -8.27
N ASN A 226 25.73 5.82 -9.40
CA ASN A 226 25.20 6.84 -10.33
C ASN A 226 26.13 7.07 -11.54
N GLN A 227 26.81 6.03 -11.92
CA GLN A 227 27.97 6.07 -12.80
C GLN A 227 27.97 4.74 -13.53
N VAL A 228 28.44 4.76 -14.77
CA VAL A 228 28.81 3.56 -15.50
C VAL A 228 29.81 2.79 -14.63
N THR A 229 29.33 1.78 -13.90
CA THR A 229 30.19 0.88 -13.13
C THR A 229 30.58 -0.21 -14.10
N GLN A 230 31.71 -0.03 -14.77
CA GLN A 230 32.41 -1.17 -15.36
C GLN A 230 32.72 -2.12 -14.20
N LEU A 231 32.13 -3.31 -14.23
CA LEU A 231 32.46 -4.38 -13.27
C LEU A 231 33.93 -4.74 -13.50
N TYR A 232 34.76 -4.79 -12.45
CA TYR A 232 36.17 -5.18 -12.56
C TYR A 232 36.44 -6.43 -11.72
N THR A 233 37.11 -7.40 -12.31
CA THR A 233 37.74 -8.51 -11.61
C THR A 233 39.14 -8.10 -11.15
N SER A 234 39.49 -8.44 -9.91
CA SER A 234 40.84 -8.22 -9.36
C SER A 234 41.74 -9.41 -9.73
N TYR A 235 42.86 -9.14 -10.38
CA TYR A 235 43.80 -10.12 -10.87
C TYR A 235 45.17 -9.91 -10.23
N THR A 236 45.69 -10.94 -9.54
CA THR A 236 47.05 -10.89 -8.98
C THR A 236 48.03 -11.33 -10.06
N VAL A 237 48.92 -10.43 -10.48
CA VAL A 237 49.88 -10.60 -11.57
C VAL A 237 50.85 -11.74 -11.23
N PRO A 238 50.77 -12.91 -11.88
CA PRO A 238 51.69 -14.01 -11.62
C PRO A 238 53.07 -13.78 -12.26
N ALA A 239 54.04 -14.63 -11.93
CA ALA A 239 55.39 -14.57 -12.47
C ALA A 239 55.39 -14.53 -14.01
N LYS A 240 56.17 -13.59 -14.59
CA LYS A 240 56.33 -13.41 -16.05
C LYS A 240 55.06 -12.94 -16.78
N MET A 241 54.06 -12.40 -16.08
CA MET A 241 52.90 -11.77 -16.70
C MET A 241 53.24 -10.35 -17.20
N ASN A 242 52.74 -9.97 -18.38
CA ASN A 242 52.93 -8.65 -18.97
C ASN A 242 51.65 -8.16 -19.65
N PHE A 243 51.61 -6.86 -19.98
CA PHE A 243 50.42 -6.22 -20.54
C PHE A 243 49.85 -6.93 -21.77
N TYR A 244 50.70 -7.37 -22.70
CA TYR A 244 50.26 -8.09 -23.90
C TYR A 244 49.47 -9.37 -23.58
N ARG A 245 49.88 -10.11 -22.54
CA ARG A 245 49.15 -11.32 -22.11
C ARG A 245 47.83 -10.99 -21.43
N LEU A 246 47.80 -9.92 -20.63
CA LEU A 246 46.56 -9.44 -19.99
C LEU A 246 45.52 -9.00 -21.03
N GLU A 247 45.94 -8.30 -22.08
CA GLU A 247 45.02 -7.89 -23.16
C GLU A 247 44.39 -9.08 -23.87
N LYS A 248 45.19 -10.12 -24.12
CA LYS A 248 44.72 -11.32 -24.83
C LYS A 248 43.80 -12.19 -23.97
N GLU A 249 44.07 -12.27 -22.67
CA GLU A 249 43.34 -13.11 -21.73
C GLU A 249 41.98 -12.50 -21.34
N PHE A 250 41.94 -11.17 -21.16
CA PHE A 250 40.74 -10.48 -20.70
C PHE A 250 40.06 -9.63 -21.76
N GLY A 251 40.66 -9.48 -22.95
CA GLY A 251 40.11 -8.67 -24.03
C GLY A 251 40.13 -7.16 -23.77
N VAL A 252 40.93 -6.69 -22.79
CA VAL A 252 41.00 -5.29 -22.35
C VAL A 252 42.34 -4.69 -22.73
N LYS A 253 42.36 -3.49 -23.31
CA LYS A 253 43.62 -2.86 -23.74
C LYS A 253 44.49 -2.41 -22.57
N SER A 254 45.80 -2.37 -22.80
CA SER A 254 46.83 -2.13 -21.80
C SER A 254 46.87 -0.68 -21.34
N ASP A 255 46.49 0.27 -22.19
CA ASP A 255 46.25 1.67 -21.81
C ASP A 255 45.06 1.80 -20.84
N GLU A 256 44.00 1.01 -21.05
CA GLU A 256 42.86 0.93 -20.14
C GLU A 256 43.23 0.25 -18.81
N ILE A 257 44.05 -0.80 -18.82
CA ILE A 257 44.58 -1.43 -17.60
C ILE A 257 45.47 -0.46 -16.81
N VAL A 258 46.38 0.27 -17.46
CA VAL A 258 47.25 1.26 -16.79
C VAL A 258 46.43 2.43 -16.23
N ARG A 259 45.41 2.89 -16.96
CA ARG A 259 44.50 3.96 -16.51
C ARG A 259 43.74 3.58 -15.25
N LEU A 260 43.35 2.30 -15.12
CA LEU A 260 42.61 1.79 -13.97
C LEU A 260 43.50 1.44 -12.76
N ASN A 261 44.82 1.32 -12.99
CA ASN A 261 45.82 0.92 -11.98
C ASN A 261 47.07 1.82 -12.07
N PRO A 262 46.95 3.13 -11.73
CA PRO A 262 48.00 4.13 -11.92
C PRO A 262 49.31 3.83 -11.14
N GLU A 263 49.23 3.06 -10.05
CA GLU A 263 50.36 2.57 -9.27
C GLU A 263 51.37 1.73 -10.08
N ILE A 264 50.93 1.20 -11.24
CA ILE A 264 51.82 0.52 -12.19
C ILE A 264 52.87 1.50 -12.73
N THR A 265 52.49 2.75 -13.00
CA THR A 265 53.40 3.78 -13.52
C THR A 265 54.32 4.30 -12.41
N GLU A 266 53.80 4.51 -11.21
CA GLU A 266 54.55 5.00 -10.05
C GLU A 266 55.64 4.02 -9.57
N ARG A 267 55.44 2.71 -9.77
CA ARG A 267 56.40 1.66 -9.40
C ARG A 267 57.34 1.26 -10.54
N GLY A 268 57.29 1.96 -11.67
CA GLY A 268 58.18 1.76 -12.82
C GLY A 268 57.80 0.58 -13.72
N GLY A 269 56.53 0.20 -13.78
CA GLY A 269 55.99 -0.87 -14.63
C GLY A 269 55.31 -1.99 -13.85
N LEU A 270 54.64 -2.89 -14.57
CA LEU A 270 53.89 -4.01 -14.01
C LEU A 270 54.84 -5.02 -13.36
N LYS A 271 54.61 -5.38 -12.08
CA LYS A 271 55.46 -6.31 -11.32
C LYS A 271 54.70 -7.53 -10.84
N GLU A 272 55.41 -8.64 -10.68
CA GLU A 272 54.88 -9.88 -10.13
C GLU A 272 54.35 -9.68 -8.69
N GLY A 273 53.21 -10.29 -8.38
CA GLY A 273 52.50 -10.18 -7.11
C GLY A 273 51.65 -8.91 -6.97
N MET A 274 51.63 -8.03 -7.96
CA MET A 274 50.79 -6.84 -7.98
C MET A 274 49.33 -7.21 -8.23
N VAL A 275 48.39 -6.67 -7.48
CA VAL A 275 46.94 -6.88 -7.70
C VAL A 275 46.41 -5.74 -8.55
N ILE A 276 45.87 -6.06 -9.74
CA ILE A 276 45.38 -5.10 -10.73
C ILE A 276 43.90 -5.35 -11.06
N ARG A 277 43.16 -4.31 -11.46
CA ARG A 277 41.72 -4.34 -11.78
C ARG A 277 41.46 -4.41 -13.28
N ILE A 278 40.57 -5.31 -13.72
CA ILE A 278 40.27 -5.61 -15.15
C ILE A 278 38.75 -5.73 -15.42
N PRO A 279 38.13 -5.05 -16.41
CA PRO A 279 36.66 -4.97 -16.61
C PRO A 279 35.95 -6.18 -17.30
N GLU A 280 34.63 -6.41 -17.04
CA GLU A 280 33.75 -7.47 -17.59
C GLU A 280 32.54 -6.95 -18.46
N GLN A 281 32.06 -7.72 -19.47
CA GLN A 281 30.97 -7.37 -20.43
C GLN A 281 29.59 -8.06 -20.15
N LYS A 282 28.45 -7.43 -20.54
CA LYS A 282 27.04 -7.87 -20.27
C LYS A 282 26.16 -8.13 -21.54
N VAL A 283 25.07 -8.91 -21.38
CA VAL A 283 23.95 -9.23 -22.32
C VAL A 283 22.59 -8.76 -21.73
N GLU A 284 21.59 -8.36 -22.54
CA GLU A 284 20.31 -7.71 -22.13
C GLU A 284 19.00 -8.55 -22.32
N THR A 285 17.99 -8.28 -21.47
CA THR A 285 16.60 -8.81 -21.49
C THR A 285 15.58 -7.65 -21.40
N GLY A 286 14.42 -7.77 -22.07
CA GLY A 286 13.46 -6.67 -22.37
C GLY A 286 12.28 -6.41 -21.40
N ASP A 287 11.46 -5.41 -21.78
CA ASP A 287 10.46 -4.65 -21.00
C ASP A 287 9.16 -5.39 -20.57
N ILE A 288 8.59 -5.03 -19.41
CA ILE A 288 7.33 -5.55 -18.84
C ILE A 288 6.31 -4.41 -18.60
N ASN A 289 5.06 -4.61 -19.06
CA ASN A 289 3.89 -3.75 -18.84
C ASN A 289 3.27 -3.96 -17.43
N THR A 290 3.00 -2.89 -16.67
CA THR A 290 2.66 -2.90 -15.23
C THR A 290 1.26 -2.35 -14.87
N ASP A 291 0.43 -1.96 -15.84
CA ASP A 291 -0.77 -1.16 -15.52
C ASP A 291 -1.91 -1.95 -14.85
N ASN A 292 -2.04 -3.25 -15.13
CA ASN A 292 -3.18 -4.09 -14.67
C ASN A 292 -2.81 -5.12 -13.59
N TYR A 293 -1.57 -5.10 -13.10
CA TYR A 293 -1.05 -6.14 -12.22
C TYR A 293 -0.33 -5.56 -11.02
N ILE A 294 -0.30 -6.33 -9.94
CA ILE A 294 0.48 -6.12 -8.72
C ILE A 294 1.33 -7.35 -8.46
N PHE A 295 2.32 -7.24 -7.60
CA PHE A 295 3.33 -8.26 -7.37
C PHE A 295 3.36 -8.69 -5.91
N TYR A 296 3.39 -9.98 -5.60
CA TYR A 296 3.40 -10.51 -4.24
C TYR A 296 4.62 -11.37 -3.99
N GLU A 297 5.41 -11.06 -2.96
CA GLU A 297 6.53 -11.91 -2.56
C GLU A 297 6.08 -13.07 -1.67
N VAL A 298 6.38 -14.29 -2.09
CA VAL A 298 6.07 -15.52 -1.35
C VAL A 298 6.90 -15.58 -0.07
N LYS A 299 6.22 -15.59 1.08
CA LYS A 299 6.89 -15.65 2.39
C LYS A 299 7.35 -17.08 2.74
N PRO A 300 8.36 -17.24 3.61
CA PRO A 300 8.77 -18.55 4.11
C PRO A 300 7.60 -19.35 4.70
N LYS A 301 7.56 -20.67 4.43
CA LYS A 301 6.52 -21.62 4.88
C LYS A 301 5.12 -21.39 4.31
N GLN A 302 4.97 -20.58 3.27
CA GLN A 302 3.74 -20.55 2.46
C GLN A 302 3.68 -21.76 1.52
N ASN A 303 2.46 -22.18 1.20
CA ASN A 303 2.21 -23.29 0.28
C ASN A 303 1.05 -22.94 -0.66
N GLU A 304 0.96 -23.67 -1.76
CA GLU A 304 -0.03 -23.51 -2.83
C GLU A 304 -1.46 -23.35 -2.28
N PHE A 305 -1.88 -24.25 -1.39
CA PHE A 305 -3.22 -24.23 -0.82
C PHE A 305 -3.53 -22.96 -0.03
N ARG A 306 -2.55 -22.43 0.73
CA ARG A 306 -2.72 -21.17 1.45
C ARG A 306 -2.77 -19.98 0.50
N LEU A 307 -1.94 -19.94 -0.54
CA LEU A 307 -1.90 -18.82 -1.47
C LEU A 307 -3.16 -18.72 -2.33
N THR A 308 -3.60 -19.83 -2.92
CA THR A 308 -4.82 -19.89 -3.74
C THR A 308 -6.06 -19.47 -2.96
N ARG A 309 -6.21 -19.95 -1.72
CA ARG A 309 -7.28 -19.52 -0.82
C ARG A 309 -7.18 -18.06 -0.38
N LYS A 310 -5.95 -17.52 -0.29
CA LYS A 310 -5.68 -16.14 0.15
C LYS A 310 -5.91 -15.12 -0.96
N PHE A 311 -5.67 -15.48 -2.22
CA PHE A 311 -5.90 -14.61 -3.39
C PHE A 311 -7.28 -14.79 -4.03
N ASP A 312 -8.07 -15.77 -3.57
CA ASP A 312 -9.32 -16.16 -4.23
C ASP A 312 -9.09 -16.48 -5.73
N MET A 313 -8.06 -17.31 -5.96
CA MET A 313 -7.65 -17.77 -7.30
C MET A 313 -7.32 -19.25 -7.25
N THR A 314 -7.64 -19.96 -8.32
CA THR A 314 -7.20 -21.34 -8.49
C THR A 314 -5.69 -21.40 -8.76
N TRP A 315 -5.06 -22.54 -8.46
CA TRP A 315 -3.64 -22.73 -8.78
C TRP A 315 -3.36 -22.62 -10.29
N ALA A 316 -4.31 -23.05 -11.12
CA ALA A 316 -4.24 -22.95 -12.57
C ALA A 316 -4.18 -21.48 -13.03
N GLU A 317 -5.06 -20.63 -12.51
CA GLU A 317 -5.08 -19.19 -12.82
C GLU A 317 -3.80 -18.49 -12.32
N LEU A 318 -3.34 -18.86 -11.11
CA LEU A 318 -2.12 -18.31 -10.55
C LEU A 318 -0.87 -18.70 -11.36
N THR A 319 -0.81 -19.95 -11.83
CA THR A 319 0.27 -20.47 -12.70
C THR A 319 0.19 -19.92 -14.12
N GLN A 320 -1.01 -19.59 -14.62
CA GLN A 320 -1.18 -18.93 -15.91
C GLN A 320 -0.56 -17.52 -15.91
N LEU A 321 -0.70 -16.80 -14.79
CA LEU A 321 -0.06 -15.50 -14.59
C LEU A 321 1.42 -15.59 -14.22
N ASN A 322 1.81 -16.71 -13.61
CA ASN A 322 3.17 -16.97 -13.12
C ASN A 322 3.66 -18.35 -13.60
N PRO A 323 4.07 -18.49 -14.87
CA PRO A 323 4.44 -19.77 -15.44
C PRO A 323 5.54 -20.52 -14.67
N ASP A 324 6.41 -19.78 -13.98
CA ASP A 324 7.52 -20.30 -13.17
C ASP A 324 7.05 -21.10 -11.94
N LEU A 325 5.77 -21.01 -11.58
CA LEU A 325 5.18 -21.84 -10.52
C LEU A 325 5.10 -23.33 -10.87
N LYS A 326 5.28 -23.70 -12.15
CA LYS A 326 5.37 -25.09 -12.59
C LYS A 326 6.55 -25.83 -11.95
N ASP A 327 7.60 -25.10 -11.57
CA ASP A 327 8.79 -25.65 -10.91
C ASP A 327 8.66 -25.66 -9.37
N GLY A 328 7.45 -25.40 -8.87
CA GLY A 328 7.10 -25.39 -7.46
C GLY A 328 7.25 -24.01 -6.80
N LEU A 329 6.44 -23.79 -5.76
CA LEU A 329 6.43 -22.54 -5.00
C LEU A 329 7.67 -22.41 -4.10
N LYS A 330 8.46 -21.35 -4.27
CA LYS A 330 9.64 -21.05 -3.43
C LYS A 330 9.46 -19.74 -2.69
N ALA A 331 9.98 -19.67 -1.46
CA ALA A 331 10.04 -18.41 -0.71
C ALA A 331 10.91 -17.40 -1.46
N GLY A 332 10.50 -16.14 -1.50
CA GLY A 332 11.13 -15.06 -2.26
C GLY A 332 10.67 -14.96 -3.73
N MET A 333 9.87 -15.90 -4.24
CA MET A 333 9.26 -15.74 -5.57
C MET A 333 8.31 -14.55 -5.57
N VAL A 334 8.34 -13.76 -6.64
CA VAL A 334 7.43 -12.62 -6.83
C VAL A 334 6.33 -13.02 -7.80
N LEU A 335 5.11 -13.12 -7.30
CA LEU A 335 3.93 -13.52 -8.06
C LEU A 335 3.21 -12.29 -8.61
N LYS A 336 3.01 -12.27 -9.91
CA LYS A 336 2.10 -11.37 -10.62
C LYS A 336 0.66 -11.74 -10.31
N LEU A 337 -0.10 -10.78 -9.78
CA LEU A 337 -1.50 -10.90 -9.41
C LEU A 337 -2.35 -9.80 -10.09
N PRO A 338 -3.63 -10.07 -10.39
CA PRO A 338 -4.56 -9.03 -10.85
C PRO A 338 -4.87 -8.00 -9.76
N LYS A 339 -5.07 -6.73 -10.14
CA LYS A 339 -5.38 -5.62 -9.22
C LYS A 339 -6.72 -5.71 -8.50
N ASP A 340 -7.63 -6.56 -8.96
CA ASP A 340 -8.99 -6.76 -8.43
C ASP A 340 -9.07 -7.88 -7.39
N LYS A 341 -7.98 -8.62 -7.15
CA LYS A 341 -7.93 -9.83 -6.30
C LYS A 341 -7.14 -9.64 -4.98
N VAL A 342 -7.18 -8.43 -4.41
CA VAL A 342 -6.20 -7.96 -3.39
C VAL A 342 -6.64 -8.14 -1.93
N GLY A 343 -7.79 -8.74 -1.63
CA GLY A 343 -8.19 -9.10 -0.25
C GLY A 343 -7.78 -8.09 0.84
N ASP A 344 -7.19 -8.59 1.93
CA ASP A 344 -6.70 -7.79 3.07
C ASP A 344 -5.24 -7.30 2.92
N PHE A 345 -4.79 -6.93 1.72
CA PHE A 345 -3.41 -6.49 1.51
C PHE A 345 -3.24 -4.97 1.40
N GLU A 346 -2.03 -4.50 1.69
CA GLU A 346 -1.59 -3.14 1.35
C GLU A 346 -0.76 -3.17 0.07
N VAL A 347 -1.07 -2.28 -0.88
CA VAL A 347 -0.27 -2.08 -2.09
C VAL A 347 0.77 -0.98 -1.83
N LYS A 348 2.06 -1.32 -1.89
CA LYS A 348 3.17 -0.37 -1.81
C LYS A 348 4.10 -0.57 -3.00
N ASN A 349 4.28 0.46 -3.82
CA ASN A 349 5.21 0.44 -4.97
C ASN A 349 5.01 -0.79 -5.89
N ALA A 350 3.76 -1.08 -6.24
CA ALA A 350 3.33 -2.27 -7.01
C ALA A 350 3.53 -3.64 -6.31
N LEU A 351 4.07 -3.68 -5.08
CA LEU A 351 4.15 -4.87 -4.24
C LEU A 351 2.98 -4.98 -3.25
N VAL A 352 2.48 -6.18 -3.06
CA VAL A 352 1.41 -6.56 -2.15
C VAL A 352 2.02 -7.08 -0.86
N LEU A 353 1.80 -6.37 0.24
CA LEU A 353 2.25 -6.77 1.56
C LEU A 353 1.05 -7.19 2.42
N ASP A 354 1.26 -8.16 3.31
CA ASP A 354 0.27 -8.48 4.34
C ASP A 354 0.02 -7.22 5.20
N LYS A 355 -1.25 -6.84 5.39
CA LYS A 355 -1.62 -5.80 6.36
C LYS A 355 -1.01 -6.14 7.71
N VAL A 356 -0.31 -5.17 8.31
CA VAL A 356 0.31 -5.35 9.63
C VAL A 356 -0.80 -5.45 10.66
N ASN A 357 -1.04 -6.63 11.22
CA ASN A 357 -1.88 -6.76 12.40
C ASN A 357 -1.09 -6.32 13.63
N LEU A 358 -1.39 -5.11 14.12
CA LEU A 358 -0.70 -4.54 15.27
C LEU A 358 -0.88 -5.37 16.53
N LEU A 359 -2.00 -6.08 16.69
CA LEU A 359 -2.27 -6.92 17.86
C LEU A 359 -1.30 -8.11 17.96
N ASP A 360 -0.90 -8.66 16.83
CA ASP A 360 0.01 -9.81 16.77
C ASP A 360 1.48 -9.40 16.96
N SER A 361 1.76 -8.09 16.90
CA SER A 361 3.11 -7.52 16.88
C SER A 361 3.43 -6.68 18.12
N ILE A 362 2.59 -6.72 19.16
CA ILE A 362 2.77 -5.94 20.38
C ILE A 362 4.03 -6.42 21.13
N ASN A 363 4.91 -5.48 21.49
CA ASN A 363 6.00 -5.72 22.41
C ASN A 363 5.62 -5.27 23.84
N VAL A 364 5.24 -6.23 24.68
CA VAL A 364 4.84 -5.98 26.09
C VAL A 364 5.97 -5.42 26.97
N ALA A 365 7.23 -5.50 26.54
CA ALA A 365 8.35 -4.89 27.26
C ALA A 365 8.39 -3.36 27.08
N VAL A 366 7.77 -2.85 26.01
CA VAL A 366 7.62 -1.41 25.80
C VAL A 366 6.61 -0.86 26.77
N LYS A 367 6.95 0.28 27.38
CA LYS A 367 6.07 1.02 28.30
C LYS A 367 5.83 2.43 27.77
N PRO A 368 4.82 2.62 26.91
CA PRO A 368 4.54 3.95 26.38
C PRO A 368 4.18 4.92 27.50
N LYS A 369 4.70 6.15 27.41
CA LYS A 369 4.31 7.25 28.31
C LYS A 369 3.58 8.33 27.53
N VAL A 370 2.31 8.57 27.83
CA VAL A 370 1.46 9.47 27.04
C VAL A 370 0.94 10.62 27.90
N LEU A 371 1.06 11.85 27.39
CA LEU A 371 0.46 13.04 27.98
C LEU A 371 -0.88 13.34 27.30
N PHE A 372 -1.98 13.25 28.03
CA PHE A 372 -3.28 13.76 27.58
C PHE A 372 -3.40 15.23 27.97
N MET A 373 -3.50 16.10 26.98
CA MET A 373 -3.70 17.53 27.17
C MET A 373 -5.03 17.91 26.51
N LEU A 374 -6.10 17.96 27.31
CA LEU A 374 -7.44 18.21 26.83
C LEU A 374 -8.12 19.31 27.65
N PRO A 375 -9.02 20.11 27.06
CA PRO A 375 -9.71 21.19 27.75
C PRO A 375 -10.92 20.62 28.49
N PHE A 376 -10.69 20.09 29.69
CA PHE A 376 -11.78 19.60 30.56
C PHE A 376 -12.59 20.73 31.17
N ARG A 377 -12.06 21.96 31.15
CA ARG A 377 -12.75 23.16 31.64
C ARG A 377 -13.22 23.00 33.08
N LEU A 378 -12.39 22.38 33.92
CA LEU A 378 -12.71 22.24 35.34
C LEU A 378 -12.82 23.61 36.03
N ASP A 379 -12.26 24.67 35.42
CA ASP A 379 -12.44 26.07 35.80
C ASP A 379 -13.88 26.59 35.63
N LYS A 380 -14.72 25.91 34.85
CA LYS A 380 -16.11 26.28 34.56
C LYS A 380 -17.14 25.41 35.26
N VAL A 381 -16.74 24.32 35.90
CA VAL A 381 -17.66 23.36 36.50
C VAL A 381 -17.63 23.47 38.02
N ASN A 382 -18.82 23.64 38.61
CA ASN A 382 -18.98 23.48 40.05
C ASN A 382 -19.17 22.00 40.41
N LEU A 383 -18.09 21.29 40.69
CA LEU A 383 -18.14 19.86 41.04
C LEU A 383 -18.85 19.57 42.38
N ALA A 384 -19.13 20.60 43.19
CA ALA A 384 -19.91 20.45 44.43
C ALA A 384 -21.42 20.40 44.17
N ASP A 385 -21.88 20.84 43.00
CA ASP A 385 -23.29 20.87 42.61
C ASP A 385 -23.50 20.04 41.35
N LYS A 386 -24.10 18.86 41.53
CA LYS A 386 -24.30 17.89 40.46
C LYS A 386 -25.18 18.45 39.33
N GLU A 387 -26.28 19.11 39.65
CA GLU A 387 -27.24 19.61 38.65
C GLU A 387 -26.60 20.73 37.81
N SER A 388 -25.91 21.66 38.48
CA SER A 388 -25.15 22.73 37.81
C SER A 388 -24.02 22.19 36.94
N ALA A 389 -23.31 21.15 37.42
CA ALA A 389 -22.25 20.49 36.67
C ALA A 389 -22.80 19.80 35.41
N GLU A 390 -23.87 19.01 35.53
CA GLU A 390 -24.52 18.34 34.39
C GLU A 390 -24.96 19.35 33.33
N LYS A 391 -25.68 20.40 33.74
CA LYS A 391 -26.11 21.47 32.82
C LYS A 391 -24.94 22.18 32.13
N THR A 392 -23.84 22.39 32.85
CA THR A 392 -22.65 23.02 32.29
C THR A 392 -21.97 22.10 31.27
N ILE A 393 -21.89 20.80 31.55
CA ILE A 393 -21.31 19.81 30.65
C ILE A 393 -22.15 19.70 29.36
N ASP A 394 -23.48 19.62 29.49
CA ASP A 394 -24.39 19.43 28.36
C ASP A 394 -24.47 20.64 27.44
N SER A 395 -24.34 21.84 28.00
CA SER A 395 -24.40 23.09 27.21
C SER A 395 -23.09 23.43 26.48
N ARG A 396 -22.00 22.70 26.76
CA ARG A 396 -20.65 23.06 26.33
C ARG A 396 -20.02 22.02 25.43
N ARG A 397 -19.97 22.32 24.13
CA ARG A 397 -19.34 21.46 23.11
C ARG A 397 -17.87 21.14 23.41
N ASP A 398 -17.09 22.08 23.92
CA ASP A 398 -15.68 21.85 24.25
C ASP A 398 -15.51 20.75 25.32
N MET A 399 -16.40 20.74 26.32
CA MET A 399 -16.45 19.71 27.35
C MET A 399 -16.99 18.38 26.84
N THR A 400 -18.07 18.39 26.05
CA THR A 400 -18.63 17.17 25.45
C THR A 400 -17.58 16.44 24.61
N VAL A 401 -16.80 17.18 23.82
CA VAL A 401 -15.72 16.62 22.99
C VAL A 401 -14.58 16.10 23.87
N SER A 402 -14.08 16.89 24.82
CA SER A 402 -12.93 16.50 25.65
C SER A 402 -13.24 15.30 26.57
N LEU A 403 -14.40 15.28 27.22
CA LEU A 403 -14.87 14.18 28.05
C LEU A 403 -15.19 12.94 27.21
N GLY A 404 -15.78 13.10 26.03
CA GLY A 404 -15.99 12.01 25.08
C GLY A 404 -14.66 11.36 24.69
N LEU A 405 -13.71 12.14 24.15
CA LEU A 405 -12.39 11.62 23.76
C LEU A 405 -11.68 10.91 24.93
N TYR A 406 -11.72 11.50 26.13
CA TYR A 406 -11.05 10.93 27.28
C TYR A 406 -11.71 9.66 27.83
N SER A 407 -13.05 9.62 27.91
CA SER A 407 -13.78 8.43 28.36
C SER A 407 -13.55 7.24 27.43
N GLY A 408 -13.53 7.46 26.11
CA GLY A 408 -13.12 6.47 25.13
C GLY A 408 -11.67 6.00 25.31
N ALA A 409 -10.75 6.95 25.48
CA ALA A 409 -9.33 6.68 25.70
C ALA A 409 -9.09 5.79 26.93
N LEU A 410 -9.83 6.00 28.02
CA LEU A 410 -9.75 5.19 29.22
C LEU A 410 -10.11 3.72 28.96
N VAL A 411 -11.11 3.44 28.12
CA VAL A 411 -11.46 2.06 27.73
C VAL A 411 -10.39 1.46 26.81
N ALA A 412 -9.74 2.24 25.96
CA ALA A 412 -8.62 1.78 25.13
C ALA A 412 -7.39 1.41 25.97
N ILE A 413 -7.06 2.23 26.97
CA ILE A 413 -5.98 1.97 27.93
C ILE A 413 -6.23 0.67 28.70
N ASP A 414 -7.45 0.48 29.23
CA ASP A 414 -7.84 -0.78 29.90
C ASP A 414 -7.72 -1.98 28.96
N SER A 415 -8.09 -1.79 27.68
CA SER A 415 -8.03 -2.84 26.67
C SER A 415 -6.58 -3.28 26.41
N LEU A 416 -5.64 -2.35 26.28
CA LEU A 416 -4.21 -2.70 26.12
C LEU A 416 -3.59 -3.27 27.39
N LYS A 417 -4.02 -2.80 28.56
CA LYS A 417 -3.60 -3.39 29.84
C LYS A 417 -4.00 -4.87 29.91
N SER A 418 -5.17 -5.24 29.39
CA SER A 418 -5.60 -6.64 29.32
C SER A 418 -4.75 -7.49 28.35
N LEU A 419 -4.05 -6.85 27.40
CA LEU A 419 -3.07 -7.47 26.50
C LEU A 419 -1.66 -7.53 27.10
N GLY A 420 -1.47 -7.09 28.36
CA GLY A 420 -0.18 -7.11 29.05
C GLY A 420 0.69 -5.88 28.81
N VAL A 421 0.23 -4.87 28.06
CA VAL A 421 0.97 -3.63 27.83
C VAL A 421 0.81 -2.71 29.05
N SER A 422 1.94 -2.32 29.64
CA SER A 422 1.94 -1.31 30.71
C SER A 422 2.05 0.09 30.10
N ILE A 423 1.17 1.00 30.47
CA ILE A 423 1.10 2.36 29.93
C ILE A 423 1.21 3.35 31.08
N ASP A 424 2.12 4.33 30.97
CA ASP A 424 2.20 5.48 31.87
C ASP A 424 1.40 6.64 31.27
N VAL A 425 0.42 7.16 32.01
CA VAL A 425 -0.49 8.20 31.53
C VAL A 425 -0.47 9.36 32.50
N LYS A 426 -0.24 10.56 31.95
CA LYS A 426 -0.49 11.82 32.66
C LYS A 426 -1.58 12.58 31.92
N THR A 427 -2.53 13.13 32.65
CA THR A 427 -3.64 13.93 32.10
C THR A 427 -3.59 15.33 32.71
N VAL A 428 -3.71 16.35 31.87
CA VAL A 428 -3.72 17.75 32.27
C VAL A 428 -4.88 18.51 31.61
N ASP A 429 -5.50 19.43 32.35
CA ASP A 429 -6.54 20.33 31.83
C ASP A 429 -5.91 21.63 31.33
N ASN A 430 -5.84 21.80 30.02
CA ASN A 430 -5.30 23.03 29.41
C ASN A 430 -6.34 24.16 29.34
N GLN A 431 -7.58 23.91 29.78
CA GLN A 431 -8.65 24.91 29.94
C GLN A 431 -9.05 25.65 28.67
N LEU A 432 -8.66 25.16 27.50
CA LEU A 432 -8.79 25.86 26.21
C LEU A 432 -8.11 27.25 26.25
N ASP A 433 -7.00 27.35 26.98
CA ASP A 433 -6.27 28.59 27.21
C ASP A 433 -4.77 28.43 26.87
N LEU A 434 -4.26 29.34 26.05
CA LEU A 434 -2.87 29.30 25.60
C LEU A 434 -1.89 29.59 26.76
N GLY A 435 -2.24 30.51 27.66
CA GLY A 435 -1.41 30.84 28.82
C GLY A 435 -1.26 29.64 29.75
N LYS A 436 -2.38 28.97 30.04
CA LYS A 436 -2.42 27.73 30.82
C LYS A 436 -1.64 26.62 30.14
N THR A 437 -1.79 26.45 28.83
CA THR A 437 -1.03 25.49 28.03
C THR A 437 0.47 25.71 28.18
N LYS A 438 0.96 26.95 28.02
CA LYS A 438 2.37 27.30 28.21
C LYS A 438 2.86 26.97 29.62
N GLN A 439 2.08 27.33 30.64
CA GLN A 439 2.41 27.04 32.04
C GLN A 439 2.57 25.54 32.27
N LEU A 440 1.63 24.73 31.77
CA LEU A 440 1.68 23.27 31.89
C LEU A 440 2.91 22.70 31.18
N LEU A 441 3.14 23.08 29.92
CA LEU A 441 4.29 22.58 29.13
C LEU A 441 5.64 22.93 29.78
N GLN A 442 5.76 24.11 30.41
CA GLN A 442 6.97 24.52 31.13
C GLN A 442 7.22 23.68 32.40
N ALA A 443 6.17 23.17 33.03
CA ALA A 443 6.27 22.32 34.21
C ALA A 443 6.54 20.83 33.85
N GLU A 444 6.34 20.45 32.59
CA GLU A 444 6.52 19.07 32.12
C GLU A 444 7.92 18.83 31.51
N GLN A 445 8.47 17.64 31.76
CA GLN A 445 9.65 17.14 31.03
C GLN A 445 9.21 16.41 29.77
N LEU A 446 8.98 17.15 28.68
CA LEU A 446 8.39 16.60 27.46
C LEU A 446 9.19 15.43 26.85
N GLY A 447 10.52 15.45 26.93
CA GLY A 447 11.36 14.36 26.40
C GLY A 447 11.19 13.00 27.08
N GLY A 448 10.46 12.92 28.20
CA GLY A 448 10.09 11.64 28.82
C GLY A 448 8.86 10.98 28.21
N TYR A 449 8.08 11.68 27.38
CA TYR A 449 6.85 11.16 26.79
C TYR A 449 7.09 10.53 25.42
N SER A 450 6.38 9.43 25.15
CA SER A 450 6.31 8.77 23.85
C SER A 450 5.43 9.52 22.85
N ALA A 451 4.39 10.22 23.35
CA ALA A 451 3.48 11.03 22.55
C ALA A 451 2.66 11.99 23.44
N VAL A 452 2.12 13.04 22.82
CA VAL A 452 1.08 13.90 23.40
C VAL A 452 -0.23 13.67 22.66
N PHE A 453 -1.34 13.52 23.37
CA PHE A 453 -2.70 13.46 22.83
C PHE A 453 -3.42 14.79 23.10
N GLY A 454 -3.89 15.46 22.03
CA GLY A 454 -4.40 16.83 22.09
C GLY A 454 -3.28 17.87 21.95
N PRO A 455 -3.54 19.19 22.15
CA PRO A 455 -4.81 19.86 22.48
C PRO A 455 -5.89 19.90 21.39
N LEU A 456 -7.04 20.50 21.72
CA LEU A 456 -8.21 20.64 20.85
C LEU A 456 -8.36 22.01 20.15
N ASP A 457 -7.45 22.95 20.40
CA ASP A 457 -7.44 24.27 19.77
C ASP A 457 -6.10 24.55 19.09
N ASN A 458 -6.15 25.24 17.95
CA ASN A 458 -4.98 25.48 17.13
C ASN A 458 -3.87 26.30 17.82
N PRO A 459 -4.18 27.36 18.60
CA PRO A 459 -3.15 28.09 19.35
C PRO A 459 -2.37 27.18 20.32
N SER A 460 -3.06 26.38 21.13
CA SER A 460 -2.44 25.46 22.09
C SER A 460 -1.75 24.29 21.41
N LEU A 461 -2.32 23.79 20.30
CA LEU A 461 -1.70 22.76 19.47
C LEU A 461 -0.37 23.23 18.89
N LYS A 462 -0.32 24.45 18.35
CA LYS A 462 0.91 25.03 17.82
C LYS A 462 1.99 25.16 18.89
N GLU A 463 1.65 25.67 20.07
CA GLU A 463 2.59 25.76 21.19
C GLU A 463 3.09 24.37 21.60
N THR A 464 2.17 23.41 21.76
CA THR A 464 2.50 22.03 22.15
C THR A 464 3.43 21.38 21.13
N ALA A 465 3.12 21.49 19.84
CA ALA A 465 3.92 20.94 18.75
C ALA A 465 5.34 21.53 18.73
N VAL A 466 5.48 22.85 18.89
CA VAL A 466 6.78 23.54 18.92
C VAL A 466 7.62 23.14 20.13
N GLN A 467 7.02 22.95 21.30
CA GLN A 467 7.76 22.51 22.50
C GLN A 467 8.12 21.02 22.40
N ALA A 468 7.19 20.18 21.94
CA ALA A 468 7.38 18.74 21.80
C ALA A 468 8.41 18.37 20.72
N SER A 469 8.48 19.13 19.62
CA SER A 469 9.41 18.87 18.52
C SER A 469 10.88 18.96 18.93
N ARG A 470 11.19 19.81 19.93
CA ARG A 470 12.54 19.94 20.53
C ARG A 470 13.05 18.62 21.13
N TYR A 471 12.13 17.72 21.47
CA TYR A 471 12.42 16.42 22.05
C TYR A 471 12.02 15.26 21.14
N ASN A 472 11.70 15.54 19.87
CA ASN A 472 11.19 14.56 18.90
C ASN A 472 9.93 13.82 19.40
N VAL A 473 9.09 14.49 20.18
CA VAL A 473 7.84 13.93 20.69
C VAL A 473 6.70 14.26 19.72
N PRO A 474 6.00 13.25 19.21
CA PRO A 474 4.87 13.44 18.31
C PRO A 474 3.62 13.89 19.07
N VAL A 475 2.80 14.69 18.41
CA VAL A 475 1.52 15.20 18.94
C VAL A 475 0.39 14.65 18.08
N LEU A 476 -0.47 13.81 18.66
CA LEU A 476 -1.69 13.32 18.01
C LEU A 476 -2.83 14.30 18.25
N ALA A 477 -3.27 14.95 17.17
CA ALA A 477 -4.26 16.01 17.18
C ALA A 477 -5.65 15.48 16.76
N PRO A 478 -6.62 15.43 17.70
CA PRO A 478 -8.01 15.10 17.41
C PRO A 478 -8.78 16.34 16.91
N VAL A 479 -8.20 17.08 15.96
CA VAL A 479 -8.79 18.26 15.31
C VAL A 479 -8.50 18.23 13.80
N THR A 480 -9.27 18.99 13.03
CA THR A 480 -8.98 19.25 11.62
C THR A 480 -7.74 20.12 11.50
N ALA A 481 -6.92 19.84 10.48
CA ALA A 481 -5.77 20.67 10.19
C ALA A 481 -6.20 22.03 9.62
N LYS A 482 -5.36 23.04 9.82
CA LYS A 482 -5.46 24.30 9.06
C LYS A 482 -4.16 24.51 8.28
N SER A 483 -4.31 24.85 7.00
CA SER A 483 -3.27 24.86 5.95
C SER A 483 -2.02 25.69 6.25
N ASP A 484 -2.10 26.64 7.17
CA ASP A 484 -1.10 27.72 7.25
C ASP A 484 0.09 27.40 8.19
N LEU A 485 0.16 26.18 8.75
CA LEU A 485 1.12 25.86 9.82
C LEU A 485 1.97 24.63 9.52
N SER A 486 3.29 24.86 9.45
CA SER A 486 4.33 23.84 9.35
C SER A 486 4.54 23.13 10.70
N LEU A 487 3.82 22.04 10.96
CA LEU A 487 3.92 21.26 12.20
C LEU A 487 4.35 19.81 11.94
N GLU A 488 5.64 19.61 11.70
CA GLU A 488 6.22 18.32 11.25
C GLU A 488 5.97 17.11 12.17
N ASN A 489 5.81 17.33 13.47
CA ASN A 489 5.60 16.29 14.48
C ASN A 489 4.12 16.08 14.85
N VAL A 490 3.19 16.73 14.15
CA VAL A 490 1.74 16.62 14.42
C VAL A 490 1.11 15.57 13.53
N PHE A 491 0.27 14.73 14.12
CA PHE A 491 -0.58 13.75 13.46
C PHE A 491 -2.03 14.22 13.55
N TYR A 492 -2.55 14.78 12.46
CA TYR A 492 -3.96 15.17 12.35
C TYR A 492 -4.80 13.95 12.06
N SER A 493 -5.69 13.62 13.00
CA SER A 493 -6.53 12.43 12.89
C SER A 493 -7.76 12.60 12.00
N TYR A 494 -8.22 13.84 11.81
CA TYR A 494 -9.29 14.13 10.87
C TYR A 494 -8.72 14.15 9.45
N THR A 495 -9.47 13.55 8.54
CA THR A 495 -9.19 13.59 7.12
C THR A 495 -9.60 14.96 6.59
N ASP A 496 -8.73 15.56 5.78
CA ASP A 496 -8.97 16.89 5.23
C ASP A 496 -10.18 16.87 4.28
N GLU A 497 -10.91 17.99 4.21
CA GLU A 497 -12.08 18.16 3.34
C GLU A 497 -11.75 17.85 1.87
N GLU A 498 -10.59 18.27 1.37
CA GLU A 498 -10.13 17.98 0.00
C GLU A 498 -10.00 16.47 -0.28
N VAL A 499 -9.62 15.68 0.74
CA VAL A 499 -9.50 14.23 0.62
C VAL A 499 -10.87 13.57 0.62
N LEU A 500 -11.80 14.02 1.48
CA LEU A 500 -13.19 13.55 1.51
C LEU A 500 -13.89 13.85 0.18
N TRP A 501 -13.76 15.09 -0.27
CA TRP A 501 -14.22 15.59 -1.56
C TRP A 501 -13.76 14.67 -2.70
N LYS A 502 -12.43 14.47 -2.80
CA LYS A 502 -11.84 13.65 -3.84
C LYS A 502 -12.33 12.21 -3.77
N HIS A 503 -12.42 11.63 -2.58
CA HIS A 503 -12.92 10.27 -2.39
C HIS A 503 -14.36 10.11 -2.89
N MET A 504 -15.24 11.10 -2.64
CA MET A 504 -16.60 11.07 -3.16
C MET A 504 -16.65 11.17 -4.70
N LEU A 505 -15.83 12.04 -5.31
CA LEU A 505 -15.76 12.14 -6.76
C LEU A 505 -15.19 10.87 -7.40
N ASP A 506 -14.12 10.31 -6.84
CA ASP A 506 -13.51 9.05 -7.29
C ASP A 506 -14.52 7.89 -7.16
N TYR A 507 -15.30 7.82 -6.06
CA TYR A 507 -16.39 6.85 -5.91
C TYR A 507 -17.42 7.01 -7.03
N VAL A 508 -17.88 8.23 -7.31
CA VAL A 508 -18.89 8.44 -8.35
C VAL A 508 -18.34 8.08 -9.72
N GLU A 509 -17.13 8.51 -10.06
CA GLU A 509 -16.52 8.20 -11.36
C GLU A 509 -16.33 6.70 -11.58
N ASN A 510 -15.93 5.96 -10.55
CA ASN A 510 -15.69 4.51 -10.66
C ASN A 510 -16.99 3.68 -10.72
N ASN A 511 -18.11 4.22 -10.24
CA ASN A 511 -19.39 3.50 -10.15
C ASN A 511 -20.46 4.02 -11.11
N HIS A 512 -20.26 5.20 -11.71
CA HIS A 512 -21.14 5.80 -12.71
C HIS A 512 -20.87 5.19 -14.09
N THR A 513 -21.93 4.84 -14.81
CA THR A 513 -21.85 4.25 -16.14
C THR A 513 -22.73 5.03 -17.12
N ASP A 514 -24.03 4.73 -17.11
CA ASP A 514 -25.02 5.28 -18.05
C ASP A 514 -26.00 6.25 -17.35
N GLU A 515 -25.86 6.47 -16.04
CA GLU A 515 -26.77 7.33 -15.28
C GLU A 515 -26.72 8.78 -15.78
N THR A 516 -27.83 9.51 -15.66
CA THR A 516 -27.81 10.95 -15.89
C THR A 516 -27.25 11.64 -14.65
N LEU A 517 -26.15 12.39 -14.80
CA LEU A 517 -25.58 13.18 -13.71
C LEU A 517 -26.14 14.61 -13.71
N LEU A 518 -26.62 15.07 -12.56
CA LEU A 518 -27.10 16.42 -12.34
C LEU A 518 -26.36 17.08 -11.17
N ILE A 519 -26.24 18.40 -11.22
CA ILE A 519 -25.62 19.21 -10.17
C ILE A 519 -26.60 20.31 -9.76
N ILE A 520 -26.89 20.39 -8.46
CA ILE A 520 -27.64 21.47 -7.83
C ILE A 520 -26.73 22.11 -6.79
N ALA A 521 -26.28 23.34 -7.04
CA ALA A 521 -25.44 24.07 -6.11
C ALA A 521 -25.82 25.56 -6.13
N ASP A 522 -25.80 26.19 -4.96
CA ASP A 522 -25.98 27.65 -4.82
C ASP A 522 -24.69 28.41 -5.16
N GLU A 523 -24.71 29.74 -5.08
CA GLU A 523 -23.54 30.56 -5.43
C GLU A 523 -22.42 30.47 -4.38
N ASP A 524 -22.77 30.23 -3.11
CA ASP A 524 -21.80 30.06 -2.01
C ASP A 524 -20.96 28.78 -2.22
N ASN A 525 -21.57 27.72 -2.77
CA ASN A 525 -20.92 26.44 -3.09
C ASN A 525 -20.48 26.33 -4.57
N LYS A 526 -20.11 27.46 -5.19
CA LYS A 526 -19.64 27.48 -6.58
C LYS A 526 -18.33 26.74 -6.80
N LYS A 527 -17.42 26.77 -5.83
CA LYS A 527 -16.12 26.08 -5.93
C LYS A 527 -16.33 24.57 -6.07
N GLU A 528 -17.24 24.04 -5.28
CA GLU A 528 -17.66 22.65 -5.26
C GLU A 528 -18.30 22.28 -6.61
N LYS A 529 -19.27 23.09 -7.06
CA LYS A 529 -19.91 22.93 -8.38
C LYS A 529 -18.89 22.88 -9.52
N ASP A 530 -17.97 23.83 -9.59
CA ASP A 530 -17.01 23.94 -10.68
C ASP A 530 -16.05 22.74 -10.71
N ALA A 531 -15.65 22.24 -9.54
CA ALA A 531 -14.83 21.02 -9.43
C ALA A 531 -15.59 19.75 -9.87
N ILE A 532 -16.89 19.64 -9.57
CA ILE A 532 -17.73 18.53 -10.07
C ILE A 532 -17.86 18.62 -11.60
N ILE A 533 -18.07 19.81 -12.16
CA ILE A 533 -18.17 20.00 -13.62
C ILE A 533 -16.85 19.65 -14.32
N GLU A 534 -15.70 20.03 -13.74
CA GLU A 534 -14.39 19.68 -14.27
C GLU A 534 -14.20 18.16 -14.35
N ARG A 535 -14.62 17.42 -13.31
CA ARG A 535 -14.55 15.96 -13.29
C ARG A 535 -15.60 15.29 -14.18
N PHE A 536 -16.79 15.89 -14.30
CA PHE A 536 -17.92 15.36 -15.06
C PHE A 536 -18.47 16.39 -16.07
N PRO A 537 -17.81 16.61 -17.22
CA PRO A 537 -18.19 17.66 -18.18
C PRO A 537 -19.58 17.48 -18.82
N SER A 538 -20.13 16.27 -18.78
CA SER A 538 -21.47 15.94 -19.29
C SER A 538 -22.60 16.18 -18.27
N ALA A 539 -22.27 16.55 -17.03
CA ALA A 539 -23.24 16.76 -15.97
C ALA A 539 -24.17 17.94 -16.29
N LYS A 540 -25.47 17.77 -16.02
CA LYS A 540 -26.48 18.81 -16.24
C LYS A 540 -26.61 19.70 -15.00
N VAL A 541 -26.42 21.00 -15.16
CA VAL A 541 -26.55 21.96 -14.05
C VAL A 541 -27.99 22.44 -13.90
N VAL A 542 -28.54 22.30 -12.70
CA VAL A 542 -29.83 22.84 -12.31
C VAL A 542 -29.61 24.22 -11.70
N VAL A 543 -30.28 25.22 -12.25
CA VAL A 543 -30.16 26.61 -11.79
C VAL A 543 -30.94 26.80 -10.49
N VAL A 544 -30.24 27.15 -9.42
CA VAL A 544 -30.82 27.67 -8.18
C VAL A 544 -31.24 29.12 -8.40
N LYS A 545 -32.45 29.47 -7.96
CA LYS A 545 -32.95 30.85 -7.99
C LYS A 545 -32.91 31.41 -6.58
N GLU A 546 -32.24 32.54 -6.43
CA GLU A 546 -32.17 33.32 -5.21
C GLU A 546 -32.98 34.61 -5.38
N GLU A 547 -34.05 34.73 -4.60
CA GLU A 547 -34.86 35.94 -4.43
C GLU A 547 -34.65 36.45 -3.00
N GLU A 548 -34.96 37.73 -2.73
CA GLU A 548 -34.65 38.41 -1.45
C GLU A 548 -35.03 37.64 -0.17
N LYS A 549 -36.01 36.74 -0.23
CA LYS A 549 -36.45 35.91 0.91
C LYS A 549 -36.55 34.41 0.62
N ASN A 550 -36.36 33.99 -0.62
CA ASN A 550 -36.61 32.61 -1.06
C ASN A 550 -35.44 32.10 -1.89
N ILE A 551 -34.95 30.93 -1.56
CA ILE A 551 -33.98 30.19 -2.36
C ILE A 551 -34.60 28.85 -2.75
N GLY A 552 -34.48 28.45 -4.01
CA GLY A 552 -35.10 27.22 -4.48
C GLY A 552 -34.80 26.89 -5.93
N ILE A 553 -35.32 25.74 -6.36
CA ILE A 553 -35.19 25.26 -7.75
C ILE A 553 -36.56 25.22 -8.42
N ASN A 554 -36.57 25.38 -9.75
CA ASN A 554 -37.80 25.21 -10.52
C ASN A 554 -38.04 23.72 -10.80
N ARG A 555 -39.12 23.18 -10.22
CA ARG A 555 -39.49 21.76 -10.33
C ARG A 555 -39.70 21.31 -11.78
N ASP A 556 -40.37 22.10 -12.60
CA ASP A 556 -40.69 21.71 -13.99
C ASP A 556 -39.42 21.68 -14.84
N LYS A 557 -38.50 22.64 -14.64
CA LYS A 557 -37.19 22.64 -15.28
C LYS A 557 -36.35 21.43 -14.85
N LEU A 558 -36.35 21.08 -13.56
CA LEU A 558 -35.68 19.87 -13.08
C LEU A 558 -36.24 18.61 -13.75
N GLN A 559 -37.57 18.50 -13.89
CA GLN A 559 -38.22 17.36 -14.56
C GLN A 559 -37.69 17.18 -16.00
N THR A 560 -37.46 18.26 -16.74
CA THR A 560 -36.91 18.18 -18.11
C THR A 560 -35.46 17.70 -18.20
N LEU A 561 -34.72 17.71 -17.09
CA LEU A 561 -33.32 17.31 -17.05
C LEU A 561 -33.15 15.85 -16.62
N LEU A 562 -34.13 15.32 -15.88
CA LEU A 562 -34.18 13.94 -15.41
C LEU A 562 -34.52 12.96 -16.56
N SER A 563 -34.01 11.73 -16.45
CA SER A 563 -34.33 10.61 -17.33
C SER A 563 -35.28 9.64 -16.63
N ASP A 564 -36.24 9.09 -17.37
CA ASP A 564 -37.06 7.94 -16.95
C ASP A 564 -36.52 6.60 -17.48
N GLN A 565 -35.53 6.63 -18.37
CA GLN A 565 -34.92 5.44 -18.98
C GLN A 565 -33.69 4.93 -18.22
N VAL A 566 -32.93 5.84 -17.62
CA VAL A 566 -31.73 5.54 -16.83
C VAL A 566 -31.81 6.22 -15.46
N PRO A 567 -31.15 5.67 -14.42
CA PRO A 567 -31.13 6.33 -13.12
C PRO A 567 -30.51 7.73 -13.18
N ASN A 568 -30.88 8.56 -12.22
CA ASN A 568 -30.40 9.94 -12.10
C ASN A 568 -29.57 10.09 -10.82
N TRP A 569 -28.33 10.52 -10.96
CA TRP A 569 -27.43 10.81 -9.86
C TRP A 569 -27.33 12.32 -9.71
N VAL A 570 -27.67 12.84 -8.53
CA VAL A 570 -27.81 14.27 -8.29
C VAL A 570 -26.89 14.71 -7.18
N PHE A 571 -25.86 15.48 -7.51
CA PHE A 571 -25.06 16.20 -6.53
C PHE A 571 -25.84 17.40 -6.01
N VAL A 572 -25.85 17.57 -4.69
CA VAL A 572 -26.46 18.70 -4.00
C VAL A 572 -25.42 19.31 -3.09
N GLU A 573 -24.99 20.53 -3.39
CA GLU A 573 -23.97 21.26 -2.63
C GLU A 573 -24.56 22.59 -2.13
N SER A 574 -24.72 22.71 -0.81
CA SER A 574 -25.28 23.90 -0.16
C SER A 574 -24.98 23.87 1.33
N ASP A 575 -24.78 25.05 1.93
CA ASP A 575 -24.81 25.23 3.39
C ASP A 575 -26.19 25.70 3.91
N ASN A 576 -27.19 25.80 3.03
CA ASN A 576 -28.52 26.32 3.35
C ASN A 576 -29.54 25.20 3.57
N TYR A 577 -29.83 24.88 4.84
CA TYR A 577 -30.76 23.80 5.19
C TYR A 577 -32.17 23.96 4.59
N LYS A 578 -32.62 25.19 4.31
CA LYS A 578 -33.94 25.42 3.66
C LYS A 578 -33.92 25.01 2.20
N LEU A 579 -32.83 25.33 1.49
CA LEU A 579 -32.63 24.89 0.12
C LEU A 579 -32.53 23.37 0.06
N ILE A 580 -31.68 22.77 0.91
CA ILE A 580 -31.50 21.31 0.98
C ILE A 580 -32.84 20.62 1.26
N SER A 581 -33.59 21.06 2.27
CA SER A 581 -34.90 20.47 2.61
C SER A 581 -35.88 20.52 1.43
N SER A 582 -35.91 21.66 0.72
CA SER A 582 -36.72 21.83 -0.50
C SER A 582 -36.29 20.87 -1.61
N ILE A 583 -34.99 20.79 -1.91
CA ILE A 583 -34.43 19.90 -2.94
C ILE A 583 -34.72 18.44 -2.60
N VAL A 584 -34.45 18.00 -1.37
CA VAL A 584 -34.70 16.63 -0.90
C VAL A 584 -36.17 16.25 -1.09
N SER A 585 -37.10 17.15 -0.75
CA SER A 585 -38.54 16.94 -0.96
C SER A 585 -38.89 16.81 -2.45
N ILE A 586 -38.37 17.72 -3.29
CA ILE A 586 -38.63 17.72 -4.74
C ILE A 586 -38.08 16.46 -5.40
N LEU A 587 -36.81 16.10 -5.13
CA LEU A 587 -36.18 14.90 -5.68
C LEU A 587 -36.94 13.64 -5.25
N ASN A 588 -37.32 13.54 -3.97
CA ASN A 588 -38.08 12.40 -3.48
C ASN A 588 -39.47 12.29 -4.15
N SER A 589 -40.09 13.41 -4.53
CA SER A 589 -41.38 13.39 -5.26
C SER A 589 -41.27 12.78 -6.67
N PHE A 590 -40.09 12.88 -7.30
CA PHE A 590 -39.83 12.25 -8.60
C PHE A 590 -39.44 10.78 -8.46
N ASN A 591 -38.76 10.42 -7.38
CA ASN A 591 -38.28 9.05 -7.19
C ASN A 591 -39.42 8.03 -7.11
N ASN A 592 -39.29 6.90 -7.83
CA ASN A 592 -40.28 5.84 -7.95
C ASN A 592 -41.65 6.30 -8.54
N THR A 593 -41.65 7.42 -9.28
CA THR A 593 -42.81 8.00 -9.96
C THR A 593 -42.62 7.93 -11.47
N ALA A 594 -43.66 7.55 -12.23
CA ALA A 594 -43.64 7.63 -13.69
C ALA A 594 -43.96 9.06 -14.16
N PHE A 595 -43.30 9.55 -15.21
CA PHE A 595 -43.60 10.89 -15.75
C PHE A 595 -44.99 11.00 -16.36
N ASP A 596 -45.46 9.93 -17.01
CA ASP A 596 -46.84 9.79 -17.47
C ASP A 596 -47.55 8.70 -16.65
N PRO A 597 -48.48 9.04 -15.75
CA PRO A 597 -49.21 8.07 -14.93
C PRO A 597 -50.15 7.15 -15.72
N LEU A 598 -50.51 7.52 -16.95
CA LEU A 598 -51.47 6.80 -17.79
C LEU A 598 -50.77 5.82 -18.75
N VAL A 599 -49.54 6.14 -19.18
CA VAL A 599 -48.82 5.38 -20.21
C VAL A 599 -47.42 4.91 -19.77
N GLY A 600 -46.78 5.62 -18.85
CA GLY A 600 -45.41 5.36 -18.41
C GLY A 600 -45.29 4.11 -17.54
N LYS A 601 -44.52 3.13 -18.01
CA LYS A 601 -44.13 1.96 -17.19
C LYS A 601 -42.86 2.20 -16.40
N ASP A 602 -41.98 3.05 -16.94
CA ASP A 602 -40.68 3.32 -16.35
C ASP A 602 -40.83 4.39 -15.29
N LYS A 603 -40.22 4.12 -14.14
CA LYS A 603 -40.25 4.99 -12.97
C LYS A 603 -38.90 5.65 -12.82
N VAL A 604 -38.91 6.94 -12.53
CA VAL A 604 -37.68 7.68 -12.30
C VAL A 604 -36.99 7.14 -11.06
N SER A 605 -35.72 6.80 -11.19
CA SER A 605 -34.85 6.47 -10.06
C SER A 605 -33.94 7.66 -9.79
N VAL A 606 -33.92 8.14 -8.55
CA VAL A 606 -33.06 9.25 -8.13
C VAL A 606 -32.17 8.81 -6.97
N ARG A 607 -30.87 9.05 -7.12
CA ARG A 607 -29.88 8.95 -6.05
C ARG A 607 -29.26 10.32 -5.79
N MET A 608 -29.16 10.70 -4.51
CA MET A 608 -28.62 12.00 -4.10
C MET A 608 -27.23 11.84 -3.50
N PHE A 609 -26.34 12.79 -3.82
CA PHE A 609 -24.97 12.84 -3.33
C PHE A 609 -24.66 14.23 -2.78
N THR A 610 -23.75 14.30 -1.82
CA THR A 610 -22.99 15.52 -1.51
C THR A 610 -21.54 15.13 -1.33
N THR A 611 -20.66 16.03 -1.68
CA THR A 611 -19.21 15.94 -1.47
C THR A 611 -18.77 16.54 -0.14
N ASP A 612 -19.63 17.32 0.51
CA ASP A 612 -19.39 17.91 1.84
C ASP A 612 -20.60 17.72 2.76
N MET A 613 -20.53 16.70 3.63
CA MET A 613 -21.54 16.48 4.66
C MET A 613 -21.39 17.49 5.80
N ASN A 614 -22.03 18.66 5.63
CA ASN A 614 -22.03 19.75 6.60
C ASN A 614 -23.26 19.73 7.55
N SER A 615 -23.29 20.67 8.50
CA SER A 615 -24.38 20.76 9.49
C SER A 615 -25.76 21.10 8.93
N ALA A 616 -25.84 21.61 7.70
CA ALA A 616 -27.11 21.91 7.06
C ALA A 616 -27.89 20.63 6.72
N PHE A 617 -27.19 19.56 6.33
CA PHE A 617 -27.78 18.24 6.08
C PHE A 617 -28.26 17.52 7.36
N GLU A 618 -27.70 17.88 8.52
CA GLU A 618 -28.09 17.32 9.83
C GLU A 618 -29.30 18.04 10.46
N ASN A 619 -29.90 19.03 9.78
CA ASN A 619 -31.00 19.79 10.34
C ASN A 619 -32.30 18.98 10.44
N ASP A 620 -33.00 19.07 11.57
CA ASP A 620 -34.25 18.33 11.86
C ASP A 620 -35.39 18.56 10.83
N VAL A 621 -35.35 19.66 10.08
CA VAL A 621 -36.35 19.95 9.02
C VAL A 621 -36.15 19.07 7.77
N ILE A 622 -35.00 18.42 7.63
CA ILE A 622 -34.72 17.51 6.52
C ILE A 622 -35.25 16.11 6.85
N SER A 623 -36.07 15.55 5.96
CA SER A 623 -36.68 14.24 6.18
C SER A 623 -35.68 13.11 5.97
N ASN A 624 -35.34 12.41 7.06
CA ASN A 624 -34.54 11.17 6.99
C ASN A 624 -35.17 10.10 6.10
N THR A 625 -36.51 10.05 6.02
CA THR A 625 -37.22 9.15 5.10
C THR A 625 -36.95 9.53 3.65
N HIS A 626 -36.98 10.82 3.31
CA HIS A 626 -36.68 11.26 1.95
C HIS A 626 -35.21 11.03 1.60
N LEU A 627 -34.27 11.36 2.50
CA LEU A 627 -32.84 11.07 2.30
C LEU A 627 -32.60 9.57 2.09
N SER A 628 -33.26 8.72 2.87
CA SER A 628 -33.18 7.28 2.72
C SER A 628 -33.75 6.77 1.40
N ASN A 629 -34.90 7.31 0.95
CA ASN A 629 -35.49 6.95 -0.34
C ASN A 629 -34.57 7.34 -1.51
N LEU A 630 -33.88 8.48 -1.36
CA LEU A 630 -32.91 9.01 -2.32
C LEU A 630 -31.53 8.36 -2.22
N LYS A 631 -31.37 7.34 -1.37
CA LYS A 631 -30.08 6.68 -1.13
C LYS A 631 -28.95 7.68 -0.89
N PHE A 632 -29.23 8.69 -0.07
CA PHE A 632 -28.34 9.83 0.12
C PHE A 632 -26.94 9.35 0.50
N THR A 633 -25.95 9.70 -0.32
CA THR A 633 -24.58 9.19 -0.24
C THR A 633 -23.59 10.33 -0.04
N TYR A 634 -22.66 10.17 0.89
CA TYR A 634 -21.73 11.24 1.28
C TYR A 634 -20.43 10.68 1.86
N PRO A 635 -19.30 11.41 1.77
CA PRO A 635 -18.06 11.00 2.43
C PRO A 635 -18.11 11.30 3.93
N SER A 636 -17.43 10.49 4.74
CA SER A 636 -17.38 10.67 6.20
C SER A 636 -16.04 10.25 6.80
N VAL A 637 -15.61 10.95 7.85
CA VAL A 637 -14.43 10.58 8.65
C VAL A 637 -14.69 9.46 9.64
N ASN A 638 -15.97 9.11 9.86
CA ASN A 638 -16.38 8.09 10.82
C ASN A 638 -17.67 7.38 10.38
N LYS A 639 -17.86 6.16 10.88
CA LYS A 639 -19.09 5.39 10.69
C LYS A 639 -19.84 5.19 12.01
N GLU A 640 -21.10 4.80 11.91
CA GLU A 640 -21.88 4.37 13.07
C GLU A 640 -21.33 3.06 13.63
N VAL A 641 -21.30 2.95 14.96
CA VAL A 641 -20.77 1.78 15.66
C VAL A 641 -21.91 0.85 16.04
N ALA A 642 -21.85 -0.38 15.53
CA ALA A 642 -22.72 -1.45 15.98
C ALA A 642 -22.32 -1.93 17.40
N ASN A 643 -23.16 -2.76 18.03
CA ASN A 643 -22.82 -3.32 19.33
C ASN A 643 -21.49 -4.10 19.25
N SER A 644 -20.50 -3.69 20.04
CA SER A 644 -19.14 -4.22 20.00
C SER A 644 -18.59 -4.44 21.41
N SER A 645 -17.46 -5.17 21.50
CA SER A 645 -16.80 -5.37 22.80
C SER A 645 -16.36 -4.05 23.45
N PHE A 646 -16.11 -3.00 22.66
CA PHE A 646 -15.87 -1.66 23.17
C PHE A 646 -17.14 -1.08 23.80
N VAL A 647 -18.28 -1.13 23.09
CA VAL A 647 -19.57 -0.61 23.58
C VAL A 647 -19.96 -1.28 24.89
N ASP A 648 -19.83 -2.61 24.98
CA ASP A 648 -20.12 -3.36 26.20
C ASP A 648 -19.21 -2.95 27.38
N ARG A 649 -17.90 -2.78 27.11
CA ARG A 649 -16.95 -2.30 28.14
C ARG A 649 -17.23 -0.86 28.55
N TYR A 650 -17.62 -0.01 27.60
CA TYR A 650 -17.96 1.38 27.86
C TYR A 650 -19.21 1.49 28.73
N ARG A 651 -20.31 0.81 28.36
CA ARG A 651 -21.53 0.72 29.18
C ARG A 651 -21.23 0.18 30.58
N LYS A 652 -20.42 -0.88 30.69
CA LYS A 652 -20.02 -1.43 31.99
C LYS A 652 -19.27 -0.42 32.85
N ARG A 653 -18.45 0.44 32.24
CA ARG A 653 -17.62 1.42 32.96
C ARG A 653 -18.37 2.70 33.32
N PHE A 654 -19.23 3.18 32.43
CA PHE A 654 -19.85 4.51 32.54
C PHE A 654 -21.37 4.49 32.70
N GLY A 655 -22.03 3.34 32.51
CA GLY A 655 -23.48 3.18 32.68
C GLY A 655 -24.33 3.66 31.50
N ASP A 656 -23.71 4.08 30.40
CA ASP A 656 -24.40 4.63 29.22
C ASP A 656 -23.68 4.25 27.92
N ASP A 657 -24.31 4.53 26.78
CA ASP A 657 -23.77 4.32 25.45
C ASP A 657 -22.68 5.33 25.07
N PRO A 658 -21.63 4.92 24.33
CA PRO A 658 -20.61 5.84 23.86
C PRO A 658 -21.16 6.73 22.74
N ASN A 659 -20.99 8.05 22.88
CA ASN A 659 -21.24 8.98 21.78
C ASN A 659 -20.10 8.93 20.73
N LYS A 660 -20.26 9.66 19.61
CA LYS A 660 -19.26 9.69 18.52
C LYS A 660 -17.86 10.11 18.97
N TYR A 661 -17.76 10.98 19.98
CA TYR A 661 -16.48 11.42 20.54
C TYR A 661 -15.83 10.36 21.42
N ALA A 662 -16.62 9.58 22.16
CA ALA A 662 -16.13 8.42 22.92
C ALA A 662 -15.64 7.29 22.03
N VAL A 663 -16.36 6.99 20.95
CA VAL A 663 -15.89 6.06 19.91
C VAL A 663 -14.54 6.51 19.36
N ARG A 664 -14.43 7.78 18.95
CA ARG A 664 -13.19 8.33 18.38
C ARG A 664 -12.05 8.35 19.40
N GLY A 665 -12.35 8.68 20.66
CA GLY A 665 -11.40 8.64 21.77
C GLY A 665 -10.81 7.26 21.98
N PHE A 666 -11.64 6.22 21.92
CA PHE A 666 -11.20 4.84 21.97
C PHE A 666 -10.34 4.50 20.77
N ASP A 667 -10.85 4.66 19.55
CA ASP A 667 -10.16 4.22 18.32
C ASP A 667 -8.81 4.93 18.17
N LEU A 668 -8.73 6.25 18.40
CA LEU A 668 -7.48 7.01 18.32
C LEU A 668 -6.46 6.58 19.38
N THR A 669 -6.90 6.41 20.61
CA THR A 669 -6.00 6.03 21.71
C THR A 669 -5.51 4.60 21.53
N TYR A 670 -6.40 3.71 21.07
CA TYR A 670 -6.08 2.33 20.78
C TYR A 670 -5.05 2.23 19.64
N ASP A 671 -5.27 2.97 18.55
CA ASP A 671 -4.33 3.06 17.44
C ASP A 671 -2.96 3.59 17.87
N LEU A 672 -2.94 4.72 18.57
CA LEU A 672 -1.73 5.35 19.09
C LEU A 672 -0.93 4.36 19.95
N LEU A 673 -1.59 3.74 20.92
CA LEU A 673 -0.91 2.91 21.88
C LEU A 673 -0.48 1.56 21.28
N LEU A 674 -1.23 1.01 20.32
CA LEU A 674 -0.79 -0.16 19.57
C LEU A 674 0.46 0.14 18.73
N LYS A 675 0.48 1.29 18.04
CA LYS A 675 1.66 1.76 17.29
C LYS A 675 2.86 1.93 18.23
N LEU A 676 2.66 2.53 19.39
CA LEU A 676 3.71 2.70 20.41
C LEU A 676 4.16 1.37 21.04
N ALA A 677 3.23 0.42 21.25
CA ALA A 677 3.55 -0.89 21.80
C ALA A 677 4.28 -1.78 20.78
N TYR A 678 4.01 -1.64 19.49
CA TYR A 678 4.80 -2.24 18.42
C TYR A 678 6.22 -1.65 18.41
N LYS A 679 6.32 -0.32 18.41
CA LYS A 679 7.58 0.43 18.48
C LYS A 679 7.34 1.75 19.20
N ASN A 680 8.14 2.05 20.23
CA ASN A 680 7.97 3.27 21.06
C ASN A 680 8.41 4.57 20.36
N ASN A 681 7.99 4.74 19.10
CA ASN A 681 8.27 5.86 18.24
C ASN A 681 7.16 5.90 17.17
N LEU A 682 6.17 6.78 17.35
CA LEU A 682 5.02 6.88 16.45
C LEU A 682 5.42 7.26 15.01
N LEU A 683 6.44 8.11 14.86
CA LEU A 683 6.95 8.57 13.56
C LEU A 683 7.49 7.39 12.75
N GLU A 684 8.21 6.48 13.39
CA GLU A 684 8.74 5.29 12.73
C GLU A 684 7.66 4.23 12.53
N ALA A 685 6.81 3.97 13.53
CA ALA A 685 5.72 3.01 13.42
C ALA A 685 4.79 3.34 12.24
N SER A 686 4.41 4.61 12.10
CA SER A 686 3.49 5.09 11.05
C SER A 686 4.07 5.07 9.64
N ARG A 687 5.39 4.87 9.46
CA ARG A 687 5.99 4.68 8.12
C ARG A 687 5.71 3.30 7.54
N PHE A 688 5.49 2.31 8.40
CA PHE A 688 5.37 0.91 7.99
C PHE A 688 3.95 0.38 8.09
N ILE A 689 3.18 0.92 9.04
CA ILE A 689 1.77 0.60 9.24
C ILE A 689 0.97 1.47 8.28
N GLY A 690 0.25 0.87 7.34
CA GLY A 690 -0.68 1.61 6.49
C GLY A 690 -2.01 1.81 7.20
N GLU A 691 -3.10 1.55 6.48
CA GLU A 691 -4.44 1.85 6.98
C GLU A 691 -4.84 0.91 8.12
N THR A 692 -5.22 1.50 9.25
CA THR A 692 -5.83 0.79 10.38
C THR A 692 -7.31 1.13 10.50
N GLU A 693 -8.14 0.16 10.86
CA GLU A 693 -9.58 0.33 11.09
C GLU A 693 -9.96 -0.23 12.46
N TYR A 694 -10.86 0.48 13.16
CA TYR A 694 -11.37 0.07 14.48
C TYR A 694 -12.91 0.11 14.51
N ASN A 695 -13.52 0.62 15.58
CA ASN A 695 -14.97 0.53 15.74
C ASN A 695 -15.69 1.50 14.79
N GLY A 696 -15.27 2.76 14.78
CA GLY A 696 -15.93 3.82 14.02
C GLY A 696 -14.98 4.65 13.15
N ASN A 697 -13.66 4.47 13.26
CA ASN A 697 -12.68 5.32 12.58
C ASN A 697 -11.58 4.47 11.91
N LYS A 698 -11.07 4.99 10.78
CA LYS A 698 -9.89 4.48 10.06
C LYS A 698 -8.76 5.50 10.09
N PHE A 699 -7.51 5.05 10.11
CA PHE A 699 -6.33 5.92 10.11
C PHE A 699 -5.26 5.45 9.12
N ASN A 700 -4.89 6.33 8.20
CA ASN A 700 -3.77 6.18 7.29
C ASN A 700 -2.99 7.50 7.24
N TYR A 701 -1.98 7.64 8.09
CA TYR A 701 -1.24 8.88 8.24
C TYR A 701 -0.17 9.04 7.18
N GLN A 702 -0.31 10.04 6.31
CA GLN A 702 0.69 10.38 5.30
C GLN A 702 1.36 11.71 5.62
N ARG A 703 2.69 11.77 5.46
CA ARG A 703 3.47 13.00 5.69
C ARG A 703 3.29 13.96 4.53
N LYS A 704 2.73 15.14 4.77
CA LYS A 704 2.61 16.24 3.78
C LYS A 704 3.76 17.25 3.98
N GLY A 705 4.97 16.84 3.60
CA GLY A 705 6.16 17.70 3.70
C GLY A 705 6.41 18.20 5.12
N VAL A 706 6.45 19.52 5.29
CA VAL A 706 6.66 20.18 6.59
C VAL A 706 5.36 20.44 7.38
N ALA A 707 4.21 20.17 6.77
CA ALA A 707 2.89 20.46 7.36
C ALA A 707 2.44 19.42 8.40
N GLY A 708 3.18 18.32 8.56
CA GLY A 708 2.86 17.22 9.48
C GLY A 708 2.33 15.97 8.78
N TYR A 709 1.62 15.13 9.55
CA TYR A 709 1.02 13.88 9.12
C TYR A 709 -0.51 14.02 9.10
N TYR A 710 -1.13 13.61 8.01
CA TYR A 710 -2.56 13.81 7.77
C TYR A 710 -3.22 12.47 7.50
N ASN A 711 -4.32 12.21 8.19
CA ASN A 711 -5.14 11.04 7.88
C ASN A 711 -5.68 11.13 6.45
N GLN A 712 -5.53 10.05 5.68
CA GLN A 712 -6.05 9.93 4.32
C GLN A 712 -7.25 8.98 4.22
N SER A 713 -7.60 8.30 5.32
CA SER A 713 -8.69 7.33 5.32
C SER A 713 -10.04 8.02 5.52
N SER A 714 -11.05 7.56 4.80
CA SER A 714 -12.42 7.98 5.01
C SER A 714 -13.37 6.87 4.55
N TYR A 715 -14.66 7.07 4.76
CA TYR A 715 -15.71 6.16 4.35
C TYR A 715 -16.61 6.85 3.33
N ILE A 716 -17.26 6.07 2.47
CA ILE A 716 -18.47 6.52 1.79
C ILE A 716 -19.66 5.92 2.51
N MET A 717 -20.56 6.79 2.96
CA MET A 717 -21.76 6.44 3.71
C MET A 717 -22.98 6.58 2.81
N MET A 718 -23.99 5.75 3.04
CA MET A 718 -25.27 5.81 2.34
C MET A 718 -26.43 5.61 3.30
N MET A 719 -27.44 6.48 3.22
CA MET A 719 -28.71 6.30 3.91
C MET A 719 -29.65 5.42 3.09
N ASP A 720 -30.04 4.26 3.61
CA ASP A 720 -30.92 3.31 2.92
C ASP A 720 -31.71 2.49 3.95
N ASP A 721 -33.02 2.32 3.71
CA ASP A 721 -33.97 1.71 4.65
C ASP A 721 -33.90 2.31 6.08
N LEU A 722 -33.82 3.64 6.16
CA LEU A 722 -33.66 4.43 7.40
C LEU A 722 -32.41 4.04 8.21
N ARG A 723 -31.39 3.47 7.56
CA ARG A 723 -30.12 3.10 8.17
C ARG A 723 -28.97 3.75 7.42
N ILE A 724 -27.94 4.14 8.15
CA ILE A 724 -26.68 4.58 7.56
C ILE A 724 -25.79 3.34 7.39
N LYS A 725 -25.34 3.09 6.16
CA LYS A 725 -24.47 1.97 5.80
C LYS A 725 -23.16 2.51 5.23
N THR A 726 -22.05 1.91 5.63
CA THR A 726 -20.77 2.09 4.92
C THR A 726 -20.82 1.30 3.62
N ILE A 727 -20.53 1.95 2.50
CA ILE A 727 -20.48 1.31 1.17
C ILE A 727 -19.07 1.29 0.57
N GLU A 728 -18.14 2.05 1.14
CA GLU A 728 -16.68 2.00 0.87
C GLU A 728 -15.89 2.39 2.13
#